data_AF-A0A2D5AWW3-F1
#
_entry.id   AF-A0A2D5AWW3-F1
#
_cell.length_a   1.000
_cell.length_b   1.000
_cell.length_c   1.000
_cell.angle_alpha   90.00
_cell.angle_beta   90.00
_cell.angle_gamma   90.00
#
_symmetry.space_group_name_H-M   'P 1'
#
loop_
_entity.id
_entity.type
_entity.pdbx_description
1 polymer ?
#
loop_
_entity_poly.entity_id
_entity_poly.type
_entity_poly.pdbx_seq_one_letter_code
_entity_poly.pdbx_strand_id
1 'polypeptide(L)'
;MARRSSFLIAAGFLASLSIPTSSQEPKWGWGLRAGADFQSLQPVGTMPRAAFSLRVAETVYPGVSPRYALEFETALEVPSSGRYRLGFSVEGAYAELSWQEEQRGGTSGEMRSEAHGEGRRFVSSWEDFGGDVSLRFRVKRTGVGPMRARVFWERAYDATGGFPMEPVPSWATVVPPGFDGPELDPLSVETRVLVERKGCTNCHEPGNVLNAVHDRSAPSLTNIGTRASVEWMRRWLQSPASLRSGADMPDLFHEPDEYDLESLLHYLAAQKDGDLEIREIPFDLDDSPAIAEGKQLYHAIGCVACHGALASPAEVLGDEYLPSEVHATEVPAPFGDLVGKWNPVALAAFLSDPASVYPDDRMPGFALDADEAGALASYLILEFGGSYSKIDPKPNRVAHGKEIVTKNGCLNCHPFPISDVPGDSRLPATDTPLQKLKYDNPEGCLIPGDTTTPCFALSEAERTRLRSFLANIAAIPKVPSPSDEVHRTLEFMNCRACHAIDGRGGVAKELDLFFQPADERVDLGDEGRLPPELSDVGWRLTTHWLREVLAGAGRSRPYLAARMPDYASQRVHALPELFAREHGILPDTDIEEPQVSDELVLAGREMTGRTAFGCFACHVYDDYPPTGSPGVAIDRFAERLRFEWFRPFMSNPQRFRPGGRMPDFAIGGKSQFKGFMEGDLDRQIDAMWAYFSLGEHLPPPDELASPGGYQLFVGSRPLVHRGFFEKAGSRGIAVGLANGLNYSFDADEGRLVEVWGGSFLNASGSWAGRGGSVLGGRGEVLWEALAGPGVCVGLPDEDGRFRGYRLDAEGYPTFHYQRNGFDIEEKVMLRAGPQTRLQRAFRIETGGESITVGFRARTAKARLRWRTDGGAWHDSNHNGTEAFEGFSVEVKDVQTIEAELELTL
;
A
#
# COMPACT_ATOMS: atom_id res chain seq x y z
N MET A 1 -22.86 -27.78 57.26
CA MET A 1 -23.37 -29.12 57.61
C MET A 1 -23.10 -30.04 56.43
N ALA A 2 -22.07 -30.90 56.51
CA ALA A 2 -22.17 -32.37 56.72
C ALA A 2 -22.47 -33.12 55.39
N ARG A 3 -21.75 -34.14 54.87
CA ARG A 3 -20.69 -35.09 55.28
C ARG A 3 -20.09 -35.65 53.96
N ARG A 4 -18.76 -35.74 53.76
CA ARG A 4 -17.84 -36.88 54.04
C ARG A 4 -18.40 -38.29 53.76
N SER A 5 -17.72 -39.04 52.88
CA SER A 5 -17.22 -40.40 53.15
C SER A 5 -16.11 -40.81 52.17
N SER A 6 -15.04 -41.33 52.77
CA SER A 6 -13.73 -41.68 52.23
C SER A 6 -13.68 -43.10 51.63
N PHE A 7 -12.70 -43.37 50.76
CA PHE A 7 -11.96 -44.64 50.78
C PHE A 7 -10.48 -44.40 50.42
N LEU A 8 -9.62 -45.16 51.09
CA LEU A 8 -8.18 -45.00 51.26
C LEU A 8 -7.43 -46.14 50.53
N ILE A 9 -6.25 -45.81 49.99
CA ILE A 9 -5.03 -46.63 49.77
C ILE A 9 -4.98 -47.55 48.54
N ALA A 10 -4.07 -47.24 47.60
CA ALA A 10 -2.82 -48.00 47.43
C ALA A 10 -1.85 -47.25 46.50
N ALA A 11 -0.67 -46.91 47.04
CA ALA A 11 0.44 -46.36 46.31
C ALA A 11 1.15 -47.46 45.49
N GLY A 12 1.47 -47.16 44.23
CA GLY A 12 2.32 -48.02 43.40
C GLY A 12 2.61 -47.36 42.04
N PHE A 13 3.88 -46.98 41.83
CA PHE A 13 4.50 -46.57 40.55
C PHE A 13 4.03 -45.25 39.92
N LEU A 14 4.62 -44.14 40.37
CA LEU A 14 4.74 -42.89 39.61
C LEU A 14 6.08 -42.88 38.87
N ALA A 15 6.04 -43.17 37.57
CA ALA A 15 7.09 -42.79 36.63
C ALA A 15 6.51 -41.78 35.65
N SER A 16 6.92 -40.52 35.81
CA SER A 16 7.05 -39.47 34.79
C SER A 16 5.97 -39.41 33.70
N LEU A 17 4.87 -38.73 34.00
CA LEU A 17 4.17 -37.89 33.02
C LEU A 17 4.19 -36.47 33.57
N SER A 18 5.27 -35.75 33.28
CA SER A 18 5.32 -34.31 33.43
C SER A 18 4.35 -33.73 32.40
N ILE A 19 3.15 -33.36 32.85
CA ILE A 19 2.27 -32.48 32.09
C ILE A 19 3.02 -31.14 31.99
N PRO A 20 3.32 -30.62 30.79
CA PRO A 20 3.94 -29.30 30.67
C PRO A 20 2.92 -28.28 31.17
N THR A 21 3.19 -27.72 32.33
CA THR A 21 2.54 -26.52 32.83
C THR A 21 3.28 -25.34 32.20
N SER A 22 2.83 -24.95 31.02
CA SER A 22 3.19 -23.69 30.37
C SER A 22 2.06 -23.35 29.40
N SER A 23 1.03 -22.66 29.88
CA SER A 23 -0.02 -22.06 29.07
C SER A 23 0.53 -20.81 28.34
N GLN A 24 1.59 -20.99 27.55
CA GLN A 24 2.01 -19.97 26.59
C GLN A 24 1.12 -20.12 25.36
N GLU A 25 0.51 -19.03 24.94
CA GLU A 25 -0.25 -18.99 23.69
C GLU A 25 0.64 -19.46 22.52
N PRO A 26 0.06 -20.19 21.54
CA PRO A 26 0.82 -20.67 20.39
C PRO A 26 1.45 -19.49 19.63
N LYS A 27 2.73 -19.61 19.28
CA LYS A 27 3.42 -18.64 18.43
C LYS A 27 3.11 -18.98 16.97
N TRP A 28 2.42 -18.09 16.28
CA TRP A 28 2.11 -18.25 14.86
C TRP A 28 3.36 -18.08 13.98
N GLY A 29 3.49 -18.90 12.94
CA GLY A 29 4.55 -18.83 11.94
C GLY A 29 5.40 -20.11 11.81
N TRP A 30 6.65 -19.91 11.40
CA TRP A 30 7.64 -20.94 11.09
C TRP A 30 8.89 -20.77 11.95
N GLY A 31 9.41 -21.87 12.48
CA GLY A 31 10.75 -21.93 13.02
C GLY A 31 11.78 -21.92 11.88
N LEU A 32 12.85 -21.13 12.02
CA LEU A 32 13.92 -21.04 11.04
C LEU A 32 15.23 -21.60 11.60
N ARG A 33 15.81 -22.56 10.89
CA ARG A 33 17.20 -22.99 11.08
C ARG A 33 18.05 -22.57 9.89
N ALA A 34 19.31 -22.24 10.16
CA ALA A 34 20.29 -21.93 9.13
C ALA A 34 21.64 -22.59 9.41
N GLY A 35 22.37 -22.89 8.34
CA GLY A 35 23.70 -23.51 8.39
C GLY A 35 24.41 -23.35 7.05
N ALA A 36 25.66 -23.81 6.96
CA ALA A 36 26.39 -23.83 5.68
C ALA A 36 25.82 -24.90 4.72
N ASP A 37 25.22 -25.94 5.30
CA ASP A 37 24.55 -27.05 4.64
C ASP A 37 23.45 -27.63 5.56
N PHE A 38 22.70 -28.61 5.06
CA PHE A 38 21.63 -29.24 5.85
C PHE A 38 22.12 -30.03 7.08
N GLN A 39 23.41 -30.32 7.19
CA GLN A 39 23.98 -31.06 8.34
C GLN A 39 24.39 -30.12 9.49
N SER A 40 24.60 -28.83 9.18
CA SER A 40 25.06 -27.80 10.12
C SER A 40 23.96 -26.84 10.58
N LEU A 41 22.69 -27.18 10.34
CA LEU A 41 21.54 -26.34 10.68
C LEU A 41 21.43 -26.11 12.20
N GLN A 42 21.32 -24.85 12.61
CA GLN A 42 21.03 -24.42 13.98
C GLN A 42 19.81 -23.49 13.99
N PRO A 43 18.97 -23.49 15.04
CA PRO A 43 17.90 -22.50 15.18
C PRO A 43 18.48 -21.08 15.15
N VAL A 44 17.89 -20.21 14.34
CA VAL A 44 18.30 -18.79 14.24
C VAL A 44 17.17 -17.81 14.53
N GLY A 45 15.92 -18.27 14.53
CA GLY A 45 14.76 -17.43 14.87
C GLY A 45 13.45 -18.01 14.35
N THR A 46 12.47 -17.13 14.20
CA THR A 46 11.16 -17.43 13.61
C THR A 46 10.88 -16.49 12.44
N MET A 47 10.02 -16.92 11.54
CA MET A 47 9.54 -16.17 10.38
C MET A 47 8.03 -16.31 10.29
N PRO A 48 7.28 -15.29 9.87
CA PRO A 48 5.82 -15.43 9.72
C PRO A 48 5.45 -16.44 8.61
N ARG A 49 6.34 -16.68 7.66
CA ARG A 49 6.10 -17.52 6.48
C ARG A 49 7.38 -18.14 5.91
N ALA A 50 7.24 -19.29 5.24
CA ALA A 50 8.28 -19.90 4.43
C ALA A 50 8.28 -19.33 3.00
N ALA A 51 8.48 -18.00 2.89
CA ALA A 51 8.54 -17.29 1.62
C ALA A 51 9.56 -16.15 1.66
N PHE A 52 10.25 -15.89 0.55
CA PHE A 52 11.20 -14.77 0.40
C PHE A 52 11.70 -14.62 -1.05
N SER A 53 12.09 -13.39 -1.42
CA SER A 53 12.71 -13.03 -2.70
C SER A 53 13.96 -12.16 -2.45
N LEU A 54 15.10 -12.68 -2.86
CA LEU A 54 16.43 -12.14 -2.62
C LEU A 54 17.10 -11.74 -3.93
N ARG A 55 17.76 -10.59 -3.89
CA ARG A 55 18.74 -10.11 -4.88
C ARG A 55 20.11 -10.72 -4.61
N VAL A 56 21.07 -10.30 -5.42
CA VAL A 56 22.46 -10.75 -5.33
C VAL A 56 23.03 -10.47 -3.93
N ALA A 57 23.66 -11.49 -3.34
CA ALA A 57 24.36 -11.43 -2.06
C ALA A 57 23.52 -11.07 -0.82
N GLU A 58 22.19 -11.02 -0.89
CA GLU A 58 21.31 -10.84 0.27
C GLU A 58 21.02 -12.16 1.00
N THR A 59 20.37 -12.11 2.16
CA THR A 59 20.00 -13.28 2.97
C THR A 59 18.60 -13.16 3.58
N VAL A 60 18.01 -14.27 3.99
CA VAL A 60 16.68 -14.27 4.65
C VAL A 60 16.75 -13.79 6.10
N TYR A 61 17.91 -13.92 6.75
CA TYR A 61 18.12 -13.53 8.15
C TYR A 61 19.50 -12.90 8.36
N PRO A 62 19.63 -11.78 9.10
CA PRO A 62 20.87 -11.00 9.21
C PRO A 62 22.07 -11.80 9.76
N GLY A 63 21.81 -12.83 10.57
CA GLY A 63 22.85 -13.72 11.10
C GLY A 63 23.40 -14.77 10.11
N VAL A 64 22.89 -14.83 8.87
CA VAL A 64 23.17 -15.93 7.93
C VAL A 64 24.08 -15.46 6.79
N SER A 65 25.19 -16.18 6.57
CA SER A 65 26.10 -15.98 5.43
C SER A 65 25.36 -16.12 4.10
N PRO A 66 25.72 -15.43 2.99
CA PRO A 66 25.00 -15.50 1.71
C PRO A 66 25.02 -16.89 1.04
N ARG A 67 25.91 -17.78 1.49
CA ARG A 67 25.91 -19.20 1.13
C ARG A 67 25.41 -20.01 2.31
N TYR A 68 24.23 -20.59 2.14
CA TYR A 68 23.51 -21.20 3.26
C TYR A 68 22.63 -22.35 2.79
N ALA A 69 22.26 -23.16 3.77
CA ALA A 69 21.05 -23.96 3.77
C ALA A 69 20.11 -23.43 4.86
N LEU A 70 18.81 -23.40 4.54
CA LEU A 70 17.73 -23.08 5.47
C LEU A 70 16.84 -24.30 5.65
N GLU A 71 16.23 -24.37 6.81
CA GLU A 71 15.11 -25.26 7.10
C GLU A 71 14.04 -24.46 7.83
N PHE A 72 12.86 -24.40 7.23
CA PHE A 72 11.65 -23.87 7.84
C PHE A 72 10.85 -25.05 8.39
N GLU A 73 10.40 -24.96 9.64
CA GLU A 73 9.58 -25.98 10.29
C GLU A 73 8.31 -25.32 10.85
N THR A 74 7.15 -25.94 10.63
CA THR A 74 5.88 -25.50 11.23
C THR A 74 4.94 -26.68 11.46
N ALA A 75 4.06 -26.56 12.45
CA ALA A 75 2.83 -27.34 12.50
C ALA A 75 1.74 -26.58 11.72
N LEU A 76 1.32 -27.16 10.59
CA LEU A 76 0.21 -26.66 9.80
C LEU A 76 -1.10 -27.11 10.45
N GLU A 77 -1.88 -26.14 10.94
CA GLU A 77 -3.24 -26.38 11.41
C GLU A 77 -4.15 -26.62 10.20
N VAL A 78 -4.69 -27.84 10.10
CA VAL A 78 -5.60 -28.21 9.01
C VAL A 78 -7.01 -27.79 9.41
N PRO A 79 -7.64 -26.79 8.74
CA PRO A 79 -8.89 -26.19 9.23
C PRO A 79 -10.05 -27.19 9.29
N SER A 80 -10.04 -28.18 8.40
CA SER A 80 -11.01 -29.25 8.34
C SER A 80 -10.43 -30.46 7.62
N SER A 81 -10.77 -31.67 8.05
CA SER A 81 -10.35 -32.89 7.35
C SER A 81 -10.77 -32.84 5.88
N GLY A 82 -9.92 -33.30 4.97
CA GLY A 82 -10.20 -33.28 3.54
C GLY A 82 -8.99 -33.60 2.68
N ARG A 83 -9.15 -33.37 1.37
CA ARG A 83 -8.08 -33.60 0.39
C ARG A 83 -7.29 -32.33 0.14
N TYR A 84 -5.99 -32.39 0.37
CA TYR A 84 -5.07 -31.26 0.22
C TYR A 84 -3.98 -31.56 -0.79
N ARG A 85 -3.43 -30.51 -1.39
CA ARG A 85 -2.13 -30.55 -2.04
C ARG A 85 -1.21 -29.56 -1.35
N LEU A 86 0.04 -29.94 -1.21
CA LEU A 86 1.11 -29.06 -0.79
C LEU A 86 1.95 -28.73 -2.02
N GLY A 87 2.56 -27.55 -2.02
CA GLY A 87 3.40 -27.12 -3.12
C GLY A 87 4.50 -26.18 -2.69
N PHE A 88 5.50 -26.01 -3.55
CA PHE A 88 6.48 -24.95 -3.42
C PHE A 88 6.91 -24.45 -4.79
N SER A 89 7.39 -23.21 -4.84
CA SER A 89 8.14 -22.68 -5.98
C SER A 89 9.53 -22.31 -5.52
N VAL A 90 10.54 -22.54 -6.35
CA VAL A 90 11.91 -22.12 -6.07
C VAL A 90 12.59 -21.64 -7.35
N GLU A 91 13.38 -20.58 -7.23
CA GLU A 91 14.28 -20.09 -8.29
C GLU A 91 15.67 -19.85 -7.74
N GLY A 92 16.72 -20.23 -8.49
CA GLY A 92 18.11 -19.99 -8.09
C GLY A 92 18.61 -20.84 -6.91
N ALA A 93 17.86 -21.88 -6.52
CA ALA A 93 18.21 -22.76 -5.41
C ALA A 93 17.65 -24.18 -5.58
N TYR A 94 18.18 -25.09 -4.77
CA TYR A 94 17.58 -26.41 -4.52
C TYR A 94 16.57 -26.31 -3.38
N ALA A 95 15.42 -26.97 -3.48
CA ALA A 95 14.46 -27.06 -2.39
C ALA A 95 13.83 -28.46 -2.23
N GLU A 96 13.43 -28.76 -0.99
CA GLU A 96 12.72 -29.95 -0.56
C GLU A 96 11.56 -29.52 0.36
N LEU A 97 10.37 -30.05 0.11
CA LEU A 97 9.22 -29.94 1.02
C LEU A 97 8.83 -31.34 1.47
N SER A 98 8.80 -31.57 2.78
CA SER A 98 8.28 -32.80 3.37
C SER A 98 7.19 -32.51 4.39
N TRP A 99 6.29 -33.48 4.55
CA TRP A 99 5.16 -33.39 5.46
C TRP A 99 4.89 -34.71 6.16
N GLN A 100 4.37 -34.61 7.37
CA GLN A 100 3.94 -35.75 8.16
C GLN A 100 2.74 -35.34 9.01
N GLU A 101 1.62 -36.04 8.83
CA GLU A 101 0.48 -35.91 9.71
C GLU A 101 0.81 -36.48 11.10
N GLU A 102 0.48 -35.74 12.15
CA GLU A 102 0.91 -36.08 13.52
C GLU A 102 0.19 -37.30 14.09
N GLN A 103 -0.96 -37.67 13.53
CA GLN A 103 -1.71 -38.85 13.95
C GLN A 103 -0.95 -40.14 13.60
N ARG A 104 -1.07 -41.15 14.47
CA ARG A 104 -0.36 -42.42 14.32
C ARG A 104 -0.84 -43.17 13.07
N GLY A 105 0.04 -43.32 12.08
CA GLY A 105 -0.30 -43.92 10.78
C GLY A 105 -0.84 -42.92 9.75
N GLY A 106 -0.75 -41.62 10.05
CA GLY A 106 -1.13 -40.54 9.16
C GLY A 106 -0.26 -40.45 7.91
N THR A 107 -0.74 -39.67 6.93
CA THR A 107 -0.09 -39.51 5.65
C THR A 107 1.27 -38.79 5.78
N SER A 108 2.24 -39.20 4.97
CA SER A 108 3.54 -38.51 4.87
C SER A 108 4.05 -38.55 3.45
N GLY A 109 4.85 -37.56 3.11
CA GLY A 109 5.41 -37.45 1.77
C GLY A 109 6.55 -36.44 1.69
N GLU A 110 7.22 -36.46 0.55
CA GLU A 110 8.30 -35.54 0.23
C GLU A 110 8.26 -35.17 -1.26
N MET A 111 8.69 -33.95 -1.56
CA MET A 111 8.92 -33.45 -2.91
C MET A 111 10.23 -32.70 -2.97
N ARG A 112 10.95 -32.83 -4.08
CA ARG A 112 12.27 -32.22 -4.28
C ARG A 112 12.40 -31.64 -5.67
N SER A 113 13.13 -30.54 -5.81
CA SER A 113 13.56 -30.03 -7.11
C SER A 113 14.88 -30.71 -7.52
N GLU A 114 14.95 -31.37 -8.68
CA GLU A 114 16.14 -32.10 -9.13
C GLU A 114 17.28 -31.20 -9.68
N ALA A 115 16.97 -29.92 -9.99
CA ALA A 115 17.92 -28.89 -10.42
C ALA A 115 17.44 -27.49 -9.93
N HIS A 116 18.28 -26.45 -10.06
CA HIS A 116 17.90 -25.07 -9.67
C HIS A 116 16.59 -24.69 -10.36
N GLY A 117 15.52 -24.52 -9.60
CA GLY A 117 14.18 -24.34 -10.17
C GLY A 117 14.13 -23.12 -11.09
N GLU A 118 13.41 -23.23 -12.20
CA GLU A 118 13.16 -22.13 -13.15
C GLU A 118 11.93 -21.30 -12.72
N GLY A 119 11.70 -21.14 -11.41
CA GLY A 119 10.47 -20.55 -10.88
C GLY A 119 9.22 -21.43 -11.04
N ARG A 120 9.36 -22.68 -11.49
CA ARG A 120 8.25 -23.64 -11.62
C ARG A 120 7.66 -23.99 -10.24
N ARG A 121 6.32 -24.06 -10.18
CA ARG A 121 5.60 -24.60 -9.02
C ARG A 121 5.60 -26.14 -9.05
N PHE A 122 6.12 -26.74 -7.98
CA PHE A 122 6.07 -28.18 -7.70
C PHE A 122 4.89 -28.44 -6.77
N VAL A 123 4.05 -29.43 -7.09
CA VAL A 123 2.80 -29.71 -6.37
C VAL A 123 2.67 -31.21 -6.14
N SER A 124 2.24 -31.59 -4.94
CA SER A 124 2.08 -32.98 -4.53
C SER A 124 0.89 -33.65 -5.24
N SER A 125 0.81 -34.98 -5.09
CA SER A 125 -0.47 -35.67 -5.19
C SER A 125 -1.47 -35.09 -4.18
N TRP A 126 -2.75 -35.35 -4.42
CA TRP A 126 -3.77 -35.11 -3.41
C TRP A 126 -3.57 -36.07 -2.23
N GLU A 127 -3.40 -35.52 -1.04
CA GLU A 127 -3.26 -36.23 0.23
C GLU A 127 -4.53 -36.05 1.07
N ASP A 128 -4.93 -37.07 1.80
CA ASP A 128 -6.03 -36.98 2.78
C ASP A 128 -5.44 -36.57 4.14
N PHE A 129 -5.77 -35.36 4.61
CA PHE A 129 -5.39 -34.88 5.93
C PHE A 129 -6.62 -34.85 6.85
N GLY A 130 -6.47 -35.45 8.03
CA GLY A 130 -7.47 -35.54 9.09
C GLY A 130 -7.16 -34.69 10.32
N GLY A 131 -5.92 -34.24 10.49
CA GLY A 131 -5.49 -33.35 11.58
C GLY A 131 -4.21 -32.58 11.22
N ASP A 132 -3.53 -32.06 12.24
CA ASP A 132 -2.36 -31.21 12.07
C ASP A 132 -1.21 -31.92 11.34
N VAL A 133 -0.52 -31.16 10.49
CA VAL A 133 0.54 -31.66 9.62
C VAL A 133 1.83 -30.93 9.94
N SER A 134 2.85 -31.66 10.38
CA SER A 134 4.20 -31.12 10.48
C SER A 134 4.76 -30.90 9.07
N LEU A 135 5.10 -29.65 8.74
CA LEU A 135 5.76 -29.28 7.48
C LEU A 135 7.23 -28.94 7.72
N ARG A 136 8.08 -29.39 6.79
CA ARG A 136 9.48 -29.03 6.72
C ARG A 136 9.86 -28.60 5.32
N PHE A 137 10.29 -27.35 5.17
CA PHE A 137 10.75 -26.80 3.91
C PHE A 137 12.25 -26.48 3.97
N ARG A 138 13.05 -27.25 3.23
CA ARG A 138 14.51 -27.12 3.17
C ARG A 138 14.91 -26.43 1.88
N VAL A 139 15.81 -25.45 1.99
CA VAL A 139 16.30 -24.71 0.84
C VAL A 139 17.80 -24.55 0.90
N LYS A 140 18.50 -24.91 -0.19
CA LYS A 140 19.96 -24.75 -0.30
C LYS A 140 20.29 -23.81 -1.45
N ARG A 141 20.86 -22.65 -1.11
CA ARG A 141 21.28 -21.67 -2.12
C ARG A 141 22.59 -22.11 -2.76
N THR A 142 22.66 -22.04 -4.08
CA THR A 142 23.73 -22.69 -4.85
C THR A 142 24.80 -21.71 -5.32
N GLY A 143 24.56 -20.41 -5.13
CA GLY A 143 25.50 -19.31 -5.32
C GLY A 143 25.09 -18.09 -4.50
N VAL A 144 25.45 -16.89 -4.98
CA VAL A 144 25.00 -15.60 -4.39
C VAL A 144 24.11 -14.81 -5.34
N GLY A 145 23.62 -15.44 -6.42
CA GLY A 145 22.69 -14.82 -7.37
C GLY A 145 21.28 -14.61 -6.78
N PRO A 146 20.36 -13.99 -7.54
CA PRO A 146 18.97 -13.85 -7.13
C PRO A 146 18.32 -15.20 -6.82
N MET A 147 17.37 -15.21 -5.89
CA MET A 147 16.70 -16.42 -5.44
C MET A 147 15.32 -16.09 -4.91
N ARG A 148 14.32 -16.93 -5.20
CA ARG A 148 13.01 -16.87 -4.56
C ARG A 148 12.54 -18.25 -4.12
N ALA A 149 11.76 -18.29 -3.05
CA ALA A 149 11.11 -19.49 -2.57
C ALA A 149 9.76 -19.16 -1.93
N ARG A 150 8.77 -20.05 -2.10
CA ARG A 150 7.42 -19.92 -1.50
C ARG A 150 6.84 -21.32 -1.26
N VAL A 151 6.12 -21.51 -0.16
CA VAL A 151 5.33 -22.71 0.13
C VAL A 151 3.84 -22.42 -0.06
N PHE A 152 3.13 -23.35 -0.68
CA PHE A 152 1.72 -23.26 -1.05
C PHE A 152 0.93 -24.45 -0.51
N TRP A 153 -0.38 -24.24 -0.41
CA TRP A 153 -1.34 -25.29 -0.14
C TRP A 153 -2.61 -25.07 -0.97
N GLU A 154 -3.36 -26.15 -1.16
CA GLU A 154 -4.64 -26.16 -1.83
C GLU A 154 -5.54 -27.17 -1.15
N ARG A 155 -6.83 -26.90 -1.11
CA ARG A 155 -7.83 -27.84 -0.65
C ARG A 155 -8.86 -28.12 -1.73
N ALA A 156 -9.07 -29.40 -2.04
CA ALA A 156 -10.12 -29.81 -2.96
C ALA A 156 -11.47 -29.38 -2.44
N TYR A 157 -12.35 -28.97 -3.34
CA TYR A 157 -13.70 -28.59 -2.98
C TYR A 157 -14.56 -29.81 -2.64
N ASP A 158 -15.19 -29.75 -1.46
CA ASP A 158 -16.20 -30.70 -1.00
C ASP A 158 -17.39 -29.97 -0.33
N ALA A 159 -18.27 -30.72 0.35
CA ALA A 159 -19.46 -30.17 1.02
C ALA A 159 -19.13 -29.19 2.18
N THR A 160 -17.91 -29.25 2.70
CA THR A 160 -17.39 -28.42 3.79
C THR A 160 -16.45 -27.32 3.29
N GLY A 161 -16.33 -27.14 1.97
CA GLY A 161 -15.56 -26.06 1.34
C GLY A 161 -14.30 -26.54 0.62
N GLY A 162 -13.48 -25.59 0.19
CA GLY A 162 -12.22 -25.77 -0.54
C GLY A 162 -11.63 -24.41 -0.90
N PHE A 163 -10.41 -24.41 -1.44
CA PHE A 163 -9.76 -23.19 -1.93
C PHE A 163 -8.68 -23.55 -2.96
N PRO A 164 -8.46 -22.70 -3.98
CA PRO A 164 -7.43 -22.94 -4.99
C PRO A 164 -6.04 -22.76 -4.37
N MET A 165 -5.00 -23.15 -5.13
CA MET A 165 -3.61 -23.07 -4.68
C MET A 165 -3.22 -21.64 -4.29
N GLU A 166 -2.75 -21.47 -3.06
CA GLU A 166 -2.34 -20.18 -2.50
C GLU A 166 -1.16 -20.35 -1.53
N PRO A 167 -0.45 -19.28 -1.15
CA PRO A 167 0.59 -19.35 -0.12
C PRO A 167 0.01 -19.85 1.20
N VAL A 168 0.80 -20.62 1.96
CA VAL A 168 0.40 -21.00 3.33
C VAL A 168 0.37 -19.74 4.20
N PRO A 169 -0.79 -19.35 4.76
CA PRO A 169 -0.93 -18.12 5.53
C PRO A 169 -0.39 -18.29 6.95
N SER A 170 0.03 -17.18 7.57
CA SER A 170 0.65 -17.20 8.91
C SER A 170 -0.30 -17.73 10.00
N TRP A 171 -1.60 -17.45 9.90
CA TRP A 171 -2.62 -17.93 10.83
C TRP A 171 -2.85 -19.45 10.81
N ALA A 172 -2.41 -20.15 9.75
CA ALA A 172 -2.52 -21.61 9.66
C ALA A 172 -1.27 -22.33 10.18
N THR A 173 -0.30 -21.60 10.73
CA THR A 173 1.04 -22.12 11.02
C THR A 173 1.42 -21.86 12.46
N VAL A 174 1.93 -22.88 13.15
CA VAL A 174 2.38 -22.79 14.54
C VAL A 174 3.87 -23.15 14.61
N VAL A 175 4.65 -22.26 15.21
CA VAL A 175 6.07 -22.46 15.45
C VAL A 175 6.27 -23.66 16.40
N PRO A 176 7.00 -24.71 16.00
CA PRO A 176 7.24 -25.86 16.86
C PRO A 176 8.08 -25.48 18.09
N PRO A 177 8.06 -26.29 19.17
CA PRO A 177 8.95 -26.09 20.31
C PRO A 177 10.44 -26.10 19.92
N GLY A 178 11.26 -25.31 20.59
CA GLY A 178 12.72 -25.25 20.34
C GLY A 178 13.18 -24.15 19.38
N PHE A 179 12.27 -23.28 18.97
CA PHE A 179 12.54 -22.01 18.28
C PHE A 179 12.33 -20.78 19.17
N ASP A 180 12.15 -21.00 20.47
CA ASP A 180 12.28 -19.97 21.48
C ASP A 180 13.75 -19.56 21.50
N GLY A 181 14.11 -18.52 20.73
CA GLY A 181 15.44 -17.94 20.77
C GLY A 181 15.87 -17.61 22.21
N PRO A 182 17.15 -17.34 22.46
CA PRO A 182 17.58 -16.89 23.78
C PRO A 182 16.73 -15.69 24.22
N GLU A 183 16.36 -15.62 25.50
CA GLU A 183 15.54 -14.55 26.09
C GLU A 183 16.07 -13.14 25.76
N LEU A 184 17.36 -13.04 25.44
CA LEU A 184 18.06 -11.82 25.01
C LEU A 184 18.82 -12.07 23.69
N ASP A 185 18.09 -12.27 22.58
CA ASP A 185 18.71 -12.33 21.25
C ASP A 185 19.33 -10.97 20.88
N PRO A 186 20.67 -10.87 20.75
CA PRO A 186 21.33 -9.64 20.32
C PRO A 186 20.91 -9.21 18.91
N LEU A 187 20.46 -10.15 18.06
CA LEU A 187 19.93 -9.89 16.73
C LEU A 187 18.43 -9.63 16.73
N SER A 188 17.75 -9.53 17.88
CA SER A 188 16.34 -9.17 17.90
C SER A 188 16.09 -7.82 17.22
N VAL A 189 14.94 -7.71 16.56
CA VAL A 189 14.48 -6.50 15.89
C VAL A 189 14.42 -5.34 16.90
N GLU A 190 13.87 -5.61 18.08
CA GLU A 190 13.68 -4.64 19.15
C GLU A 190 15.02 -4.07 19.65
N THR A 191 16.06 -4.90 19.77
CA THR A 191 17.39 -4.45 20.23
C THR A 191 18.08 -3.58 19.18
N ARG A 192 17.98 -3.94 17.89
CA ARG A 192 18.57 -3.14 16.81
C ARG A 192 17.84 -1.82 16.60
N VAL A 193 16.52 -1.82 16.68
CA VAL A 193 15.72 -0.58 16.68
C VAL A 193 16.07 0.30 17.88
N LEU A 194 16.38 -0.26 19.05
CA LEU A 194 16.87 0.52 20.20
C LEU A 194 18.21 1.20 19.90
N VAL A 195 19.16 0.51 19.26
CA VAL A 195 20.45 1.09 18.83
C VAL A 195 20.25 2.24 17.84
N GLU A 196 19.35 2.06 16.87
CA GLU A 196 18.97 3.11 15.91
C GLU A 196 18.31 4.31 16.61
N ARG A 197 17.36 4.05 17.52
CA ARG A 197 16.65 5.09 18.26
C ARG A 197 17.60 5.90 19.15
N LYS A 198 18.57 5.27 19.81
CA LYS A 198 19.57 6.00 20.63
C LYS A 198 20.68 6.64 19.78
N GLY A 199 20.66 6.45 18.45
CA GLY A 199 21.57 7.13 17.54
C GLY A 199 23.04 6.76 17.75
N CYS A 200 23.34 5.53 18.19
CA CYS A 200 24.71 5.12 18.50
C CYS A 200 25.66 5.27 17.29
N THR A 201 25.13 5.16 16.07
CA THR A 201 25.90 5.30 14.82
C THR A 201 26.24 6.75 14.47
N ASN A 202 25.63 7.74 15.15
CA ASN A 202 25.96 9.16 14.96
C ASN A 202 27.34 9.53 15.54
N CYS A 203 27.87 8.71 16.47
CA CYS A 203 29.18 8.93 17.10
C CYS A 203 30.15 7.77 16.88
N HIS A 204 29.64 6.55 16.65
CA HIS A 204 30.46 5.37 16.41
C HIS A 204 30.29 4.90 14.98
N GLU A 205 31.39 4.65 14.28
CA GLU A 205 31.30 4.06 12.95
C GLU A 205 30.54 2.71 13.05
N PRO A 206 29.45 2.53 12.28
CA PRO A 206 28.71 1.27 12.28
C PRO A 206 29.58 0.11 11.78
N GLY A 207 30.74 0.37 11.17
CA GLY A 207 31.76 -0.62 10.83
C GLY A 207 31.18 -1.77 10.00
N ASN A 208 31.18 -2.98 10.56
CA ASN A 208 30.71 -4.19 9.91
C ASN A 208 29.17 -4.40 9.96
N VAL A 209 28.38 -3.50 10.54
CA VAL A 209 26.91 -3.67 10.70
C VAL A 209 26.03 -2.68 9.93
N LEU A 210 26.56 -2.08 8.86
CA LEU A 210 25.85 -1.10 8.01
C LEU A 210 24.46 -1.55 7.52
N ASN A 211 24.19 -2.85 7.44
CA ASN A 211 22.90 -3.38 7.00
C ASN A 211 21.95 -3.78 8.14
N ALA A 212 22.40 -3.68 9.40
CA ALA A 212 21.63 -4.11 10.57
C ALA A 212 21.03 -2.93 11.37
N VAL A 213 21.50 -1.71 11.13
CA VAL A 213 21.05 -0.47 11.78
C VAL A 213 21.07 0.69 10.77
N HIS A 214 20.08 1.56 10.81
CA HIS A 214 20.04 2.81 10.02
C HIS A 214 20.48 4.01 10.85
N ASP A 215 21.09 5.00 10.20
CA ASP A 215 21.37 6.29 10.81
C ASP A 215 20.09 7.06 11.10
N ARG A 216 20.07 7.77 12.24
CA ARG A 216 18.92 8.57 12.67
C ARG A 216 19.32 10.04 12.78
N SER A 217 18.58 10.90 12.08
CA SER A 217 18.56 12.32 12.40
C SER A 217 17.69 12.59 13.62
N ALA A 218 18.21 13.37 14.55
CA ALA A 218 17.42 14.01 15.60
C ALA A 218 16.58 15.15 14.99
N PRO A 219 15.63 15.74 15.75
CA PRO A 219 14.72 16.75 15.20
C PRO A 219 15.49 17.96 14.69
N SER A 220 15.10 18.47 13.52
CA SER A 220 15.76 19.63 12.94
C SER A 220 15.73 20.82 13.89
N LEU A 221 16.86 21.46 14.12
CA LEU A 221 16.93 22.69 14.91
C LEU A 221 16.72 23.94 14.06
N THR A 222 16.35 23.77 12.78
CA THR A 222 15.67 24.82 11.99
C THR A 222 14.58 25.46 12.83
N ASN A 223 14.58 26.80 12.89
CA ASN A 223 13.49 27.57 13.49
C ASN A 223 13.17 27.21 14.95
N ILE A 224 14.10 26.59 15.68
CA ILE A 224 13.84 26.22 17.08
C ILE A 224 13.46 27.45 17.93
N GLY A 225 14.03 28.62 17.61
CA GLY A 225 13.74 29.88 18.29
C GLY A 225 12.37 30.50 18.00
N THR A 226 11.62 29.99 17.01
CA THR A 226 10.21 30.39 16.76
C THR A 226 9.21 29.39 17.34
N ARG A 227 9.60 28.13 17.48
CA ARG A 227 8.70 27.04 17.94
C ARG A 227 8.81 26.73 19.43
N ALA A 228 9.98 26.74 20.05
CA ALA A 228 10.12 26.35 21.46
C ALA A 228 10.31 27.53 22.42
N SER A 229 9.76 27.42 23.62
CA SER A 229 10.04 28.41 24.68
C SER A 229 11.45 28.24 25.21
N VAL A 230 12.06 29.35 25.64
CA VAL A 230 13.41 29.33 26.20
C VAL A 230 13.47 28.56 27.51
N GLU A 231 12.42 28.65 28.33
CA GLU A 231 12.35 27.92 29.59
C GLU A 231 12.27 26.40 29.37
N TRP A 232 11.55 25.97 28.33
CA TRP A 232 11.55 24.57 27.95
C TRP A 232 12.92 24.12 27.43
N MET A 233 13.55 24.92 26.55
CA MET A 233 14.90 24.60 26.04
C MET A 233 15.91 24.47 27.19
N ARG A 234 15.82 25.34 28.21
CA ARG A 234 16.65 25.26 29.41
C ARG A 234 16.48 23.92 30.13
N ARG A 235 15.25 23.58 30.51
CA ARG A 235 14.97 22.32 31.24
C ARG A 235 15.32 21.09 30.41
N TRP A 236 15.08 21.13 29.09
CA TRP A 236 15.42 20.04 28.18
C TRP A 236 16.94 19.83 28.10
N LEU A 237 17.73 20.91 28.00
CA LEU A 237 19.20 20.82 27.97
C LEU A 237 19.80 20.40 29.31
N GLN A 238 19.15 20.73 30.43
CA GLN A 238 19.59 20.32 31.77
C GLN A 238 19.25 18.85 32.07
N SER A 239 18.08 18.37 31.67
CA SER A 239 17.68 16.98 31.91
C SER A 239 16.54 16.54 30.98
N PRO A 240 16.85 16.00 29.79
CA PRO A 240 15.83 15.49 28.86
C PRO A 240 14.91 14.44 29.50
N ALA A 241 15.49 13.55 30.32
CA ALA A 241 14.79 12.46 30.99
C ALA A 241 13.73 12.95 32.00
N SER A 242 13.92 14.14 32.57
CA SER A 242 12.95 14.74 33.51
C SER A 242 11.67 15.24 32.81
N LEU A 243 11.78 15.64 31.53
CA LEU A 243 10.65 16.10 30.72
C LEU A 243 10.00 14.95 29.95
N ARG A 244 10.77 13.94 29.58
CA ARG A 244 10.27 12.74 28.91
C ARG A 244 11.01 11.51 29.39
N SER A 245 10.29 10.63 30.10
CA SER A 245 10.81 9.31 30.46
C SER A 245 11.26 8.55 29.20
N GLY A 246 12.47 7.99 29.23
CA GLY A 246 13.06 7.28 28.09
C GLY A 246 13.45 8.16 26.90
N ALA A 247 13.66 9.47 27.11
CA ALA A 247 14.14 10.40 26.07
C ALA A 247 15.29 9.79 25.23
N ASP A 248 15.19 9.97 23.91
CA ASP A 248 16.23 9.47 22.99
C ASP A 248 17.43 10.41 22.90
N MET A 249 17.25 11.71 23.16
CA MET A 249 18.35 12.65 23.33
C MET A 249 19.03 12.39 24.69
N PRO A 250 20.34 12.11 24.72
CA PRO A 250 21.07 11.96 25.97
C PRO A 250 21.24 13.31 26.67
N ASP A 251 21.45 13.25 27.97
CA ASP A 251 22.03 14.37 28.71
C ASP A 251 23.52 14.50 28.32
N LEU A 252 23.85 15.61 27.66
CA LEU A 252 25.19 15.94 27.18
C LEU A 252 25.95 16.88 28.13
N PHE A 253 25.24 17.52 29.05
CA PHE A 253 25.77 18.64 29.82
C PHE A 253 25.90 18.33 31.30
N HIS A 254 25.07 17.41 31.81
CA HIS A 254 24.96 16.96 33.20
C HIS A 254 24.64 18.10 34.17
N GLU A 255 25.62 18.97 34.40
CA GLU A 255 25.51 20.23 35.14
C GLU A 255 26.24 21.34 34.34
N PRO A 256 25.59 21.93 33.32
CA PRO A 256 26.24 22.97 32.51
C PRO A 256 26.57 24.20 33.35
N ASP A 257 27.69 24.85 33.03
CA ASP A 257 27.97 26.21 33.54
C ASP A 257 26.85 27.17 33.10
N GLU A 258 26.41 28.03 34.00
CA GLU A 258 25.28 28.93 33.75
C GLU A 258 25.56 29.88 32.57
N TYR A 259 26.80 30.34 32.41
CA TYR A 259 27.15 31.20 31.28
C TYR A 259 27.09 30.42 29.96
N ASP A 260 27.55 29.17 29.95
CA ASP A 260 27.48 28.29 28.77
C ASP A 260 26.02 27.98 28.40
N LEU A 261 25.20 27.57 29.37
CA LEU A 261 23.77 27.29 29.17
C LEU A 261 23.03 28.51 28.62
N GLU A 262 23.19 29.68 29.24
CA GLU A 262 22.60 30.94 28.76
C GLU A 262 23.02 31.28 27.33
N SER A 263 24.30 31.10 27.02
CA SER A 263 24.83 31.39 25.67
C SER A 263 24.25 30.44 24.63
N LEU A 264 24.14 29.15 24.96
CA LEU A 264 23.49 28.15 24.11
C LEU A 264 22.00 28.50 23.88
N LEU A 265 21.28 28.90 24.92
CA LEU A 265 19.88 29.34 24.81
C LEU A 265 19.75 30.57 23.89
N HIS A 266 20.62 31.57 24.02
CA HIS A 266 20.65 32.72 23.12
C HIS A 266 20.93 32.30 21.66
N TYR A 267 21.83 31.34 21.43
CA TYR A 267 22.10 30.82 20.09
C TYR A 267 20.89 30.09 19.50
N LEU A 268 20.26 29.18 20.25
CA LEU A 268 19.06 28.46 19.81
C LEU A 268 17.88 29.42 19.56
N ALA A 269 17.68 30.40 20.43
CA ALA A 269 16.68 31.44 20.27
C ALA A 269 16.93 32.33 19.03
N ALA A 270 18.19 32.47 18.59
CA ALA A 270 18.54 33.17 17.36
C ALA A 270 18.27 32.37 16.08
N GLN A 271 18.06 31.05 16.18
CA GLN A 271 17.76 30.21 15.02
C GLN A 271 16.32 30.47 14.57
N LYS A 272 16.18 31.47 13.70
CA LYS A 272 14.96 31.88 13.02
C LYS A 272 15.35 32.11 11.57
N ASP A 273 14.89 31.25 10.68
CA ASP A 273 14.99 31.43 9.25
C ASP A 273 13.99 32.53 8.85
N GLY A 274 14.51 33.62 8.29
CA GLY A 274 13.75 34.84 8.02
C GLY A 274 12.73 34.71 6.89
N ASP A 275 12.83 33.66 6.07
CA ASP A 275 11.94 33.42 4.92
C ASP A 275 10.78 32.46 5.23
N LEU A 276 10.81 31.79 6.39
CA LEU A 276 9.76 30.89 6.87
C LEU A 276 8.99 31.55 8.00
N GLU A 277 8.16 32.55 7.68
CA GLU A 277 7.03 32.86 8.55
C GLU A 277 6.22 31.58 8.71
N ILE A 278 6.04 31.12 9.94
CA ILE A 278 5.12 30.02 10.21
C ILE A 278 3.78 30.50 9.66
N ARG A 279 3.27 29.83 8.61
CA ARG A 279 1.97 30.16 8.00
C ARG A 279 0.97 30.37 9.12
N GLU A 280 0.32 31.53 9.17
CA GLU A 280 -0.71 31.79 10.17
C GLU A 280 -1.86 30.80 9.92
N ILE A 281 -1.89 29.75 10.74
CA ILE A 281 -2.98 28.80 10.79
C ILE A 281 -3.94 29.26 11.89
N PRO A 282 -5.26 29.34 11.63
CA PRO A 282 -6.23 29.79 12.63
C PRO A 282 -6.12 29.00 13.94
N PHE A 283 -6.24 29.69 15.07
CA PHE A 283 -6.12 29.10 16.40
C PHE A 283 -6.98 29.89 17.39
N ASP A 284 -7.71 29.20 18.27
CA ASP A 284 -8.64 29.80 19.23
C ASP A 284 -8.58 29.07 20.58
N LEU A 285 -8.42 29.82 21.67
CA LEU A 285 -8.39 29.28 23.04
C LEU A 285 -9.69 29.55 23.82
N ASP A 286 -10.63 30.28 23.24
CA ASP A 286 -11.96 30.41 23.81
C ASP A 286 -12.69 29.07 23.60
N ASP A 287 -13.53 28.66 24.57
CA ASP A 287 -14.33 27.42 24.58
C ASP A 287 -15.31 27.37 23.39
N SER A 288 -14.73 27.12 22.22
CA SER A 288 -15.27 27.34 20.88
C SER A 288 -15.55 26.01 20.20
N PRO A 289 -16.36 26.01 19.12
CA PRO A 289 -16.53 24.82 18.29
C PRO A 289 -15.22 24.18 17.83
N ALA A 290 -14.15 24.96 17.65
CA ALA A 290 -12.84 24.48 17.23
C ALA A 290 -12.15 23.58 18.27
N ILE A 291 -12.33 23.82 19.58
CA ILE A 291 -11.77 22.93 20.62
C ILE A 291 -12.51 21.60 20.63
N ALA A 292 -13.85 21.63 20.52
CA ALA A 292 -14.66 20.41 20.45
C ALA A 292 -14.30 19.58 19.20
N GLU A 293 -14.11 20.23 18.06
CA GLU A 293 -13.63 19.61 16.83
C GLU A 293 -12.22 19.01 17.00
N GLY A 294 -11.26 19.78 17.54
CA GLY A 294 -9.91 19.29 17.80
C GLY A 294 -9.87 18.08 18.72
N LYS A 295 -10.73 18.07 19.75
CA LYS A 295 -10.90 16.92 20.65
C LYS A 295 -11.44 15.70 19.90
N GLN A 296 -12.48 15.86 19.08
CA GLN A 296 -13.03 14.76 18.28
C GLN A 296 -11.98 14.22 17.29
N LEU A 297 -11.30 15.10 16.57
CA LEU A 297 -10.24 14.75 15.62
C LEU A 297 -9.13 13.94 16.30
N TYR A 298 -8.59 14.41 17.44
CA TYR A 298 -7.49 13.75 18.15
C TYR A 298 -7.82 12.28 18.48
N HIS A 299 -9.06 12.03 18.91
CA HIS A 299 -9.50 10.69 19.29
C HIS A 299 -9.88 9.83 18.08
N ALA A 300 -10.49 10.41 17.05
CA ALA A 300 -11.04 9.65 15.93
C ALA A 300 -10.02 9.30 14.82
N ILE A 301 -9.06 10.19 14.52
CA ILE A 301 -8.18 9.98 13.36
C ILE A 301 -7.00 9.03 13.63
N GLY A 302 -6.77 8.67 14.89
CA GLY A 302 -5.77 7.68 15.31
C GLY A 302 -4.63 8.21 16.20
N CYS A 303 -4.62 9.48 16.62
CA CYS A 303 -3.53 10.02 17.46
C CYS A 303 -3.40 9.26 18.79
N VAL A 304 -4.52 8.79 19.34
CA VAL A 304 -4.59 8.01 20.58
C VAL A 304 -3.73 6.74 20.55
N ALA A 305 -3.49 6.13 19.39
CA ALA A 305 -2.70 4.90 19.28
C ALA A 305 -1.23 5.09 19.67
N CYS A 306 -0.69 6.30 19.51
CA CYS A 306 0.70 6.62 19.85
C CYS A 306 0.82 7.52 21.08
N HIS A 307 -0.18 8.36 21.34
CA HIS A 307 -0.15 9.39 22.39
C HIS A 307 -1.06 9.10 23.59
N GLY A 308 -1.97 8.12 23.49
CA GLY A 308 -2.95 7.79 24.53
C GLY A 308 -4.22 8.64 24.46
N ALA A 309 -5.25 8.25 25.20
CA ALA A 309 -6.47 9.04 25.33
C ALA A 309 -6.24 10.24 26.28
N LEU A 310 -6.78 11.40 25.92
CA LEU A 310 -6.75 12.61 26.76
C LEU A 310 -8.11 12.91 27.39
N ALA A 311 -9.19 12.36 26.82
CA ALA A 311 -10.53 12.43 27.37
C ALA A 311 -11.20 11.04 27.33
N SER A 312 -12.27 10.86 28.11
CA SER A 312 -12.94 9.57 28.22
C SER A 312 -13.81 9.29 26.98
N PRO A 313 -14.07 8.01 26.63
CA PRO A 313 -15.01 7.67 25.57
C PRO A 313 -16.38 8.32 25.74
N ALA A 314 -16.93 8.35 26.96
CA ALA A 314 -18.22 8.99 27.24
C ALA A 314 -18.24 10.48 26.88
N GLU A 315 -17.14 11.18 27.14
CA GLU A 315 -17.02 12.61 26.89
C GLU A 315 -16.77 12.93 25.41
N VAL A 316 -15.96 12.12 24.73
CA VAL A 316 -15.62 12.31 23.32
C VAL A 316 -16.80 11.97 22.41
N LEU A 317 -17.50 10.87 22.72
CA LEU A 317 -18.61 10.36 21.91
C LEU A 317 -19.98 10.88 22.39
N GLY A 318 -20.03 11.59 23.52
CA GLY A 318 -21.26 12.16 24.06
C GLY A 318 -22.27 11.12 24.54
N ASP A 319 -21.79 9.96 25.01
CA ASP A 319 -22.62 8.83 25.43
C ASP A 319 -22.36 8.47 26.90
N GLU A 320 -23.34 8.72 27.77
CA GLU A 320 -23.27 8.49 29.22
C GLU A 320 -23.11 7.00 29.61
N TYR A 321 -23.39 6.07 28.69
CA TYR A 321 -23.27 4.63 28.93
C TYR A 321 -21.88 4.09 28.64
N LEU A 322 -21.01 4.88 28.02
CA LEU A 322 -19.61 4.53 27.79
C LEU A 322 -18.75 4.79 29.03
N PRO A 323 -17.52 4.22 29.10
CA PRO A 323 -16.59 4.50 30.18
C PRO A 323 -16.32 6.01 30.31
N SER A 324 -16.41 6.54 31.53
CA SER A 324 -16.13 7.93 31.88
C SER A 324 -14.71 8.15 32.44
N GLU A 325 -13.94 7.06 32.55
CA GLU A 325 -12.54 7.11 33.00
C GLU A 325 -11.61 7.29 31.79
N VAL A 326 -10.57 8.11 31.95
CA VAL A 326 -9.44 8.14 31.02
C VAL A 326 -8.47 7.04 31.43
N HIS A 327 -8.36 5.99 30.63
CA HIS A 327 -7.41 4.92 30.90
C HIS A 327 -5.98 5.41 30.66
N ALA A 328 -5.16 5.36 31.71
CA ALA A 328 -3.73 5.58 31.60
C ALA A 328 -3.08 4.38 30.91
N THR A 329 -2.87 4.50 29.60
CA THR A 329 -2.14 3.51 28.80
C THR A 329 -0.67 3.91 28.73
N GLU A 330 0.25 2.97 28.96
CA GLU A 330 1.65 3.20 28.58
C GLU A 330 1.72 3.34 27.06
N VAL A 331 2.04 4.55 26.60
CA VAL A 331 1.99 4.89 25.19
C VAL A 331 3.40 5.01 24.59
N PRO A 332 3.57 4.67 23.30
CA PRO A 332 4.87 4.73 22.63
C PRO A 332 5.51 6.14 22.60
N ALA A 333 4.68 7.20 22.59
CA ALA A 333 5.11 8.58 22.42
C ALA A 333 4.32 9.55 23.33
N PRO A 334 4.55 9.56 24.65
CA PRO A 334 3.89 10.52 25.54
C PRO A 334 4.34 11.96 25.22
N PHE A 335 3.44 12.92 25.43
CA PHE A 335 3.69 14.34 25.10
C PHE A 335 4.78 15.01 25.95
N GLY A 336 4.98 14.57 27.19
CA GLY A 336 5.85 15.27 28.14
C GLY A 336 5.32 16.68 28.39
N ASP A 337 6.19 17.70 28.25
CA ASP A 337 5.80 19.11 28.31
C ASP A 337 5.57 19.69 26.90
N LEU A 338 4.35 19.51 26.39
CA LEU A 338 3.96 19.98 25.06
C LEU A 338 3.97 21.52 24.95
N VAL A 339 3.37 22.22 25.91
CA VAL A 339 3.12 23.68 25.81
C VAL A 339 4.41 24.47 26.01
N GLY A 340 5.32 24.00 26.87
CA GLY A 340 6.65 24.60 26.95
C GLY A 340 7.40 24.45 25.62
N LYS A 341 7.22 23.33 24.93
CA LYS A 341 7.95 23.00 23.69
C LYS A 341 7.41 23.70 22.45
N TRP A 342 6.12 24.04 22.42
CA TRP A 342 5.48 24.53 21.20
C TRP A 342 4.76 25.86 21.40
N ASN A 343 5.12 26.84 20.58
CA ASN A 343 4.26 27.95 20.23
C ASN A 343 3.00 27.39 19.53
N PRO A 344 1.79 27.86 19.84
CA PRO A 344 0.56 27.32 19.25
C PRO A 344 0.50 27.33 17.71
N VAL A 345 0.92 28.43 17.08
CA VAL A 345 0.94 28.54 15.61
C VAL A 345 1.98 27.58 15.02
N ALA A 346 3.13 27.43 15.70
CA ALA A 346 4.14 26.46 15.32
C ALA A 346 3.66 25.00 15.48
N LEU A 347 2.83 24.73 16.48
CA LEU A 347 2.23 23.41 16.69
C LEU A 347 1.29 23.06 15.53
N ALA A 348 0.39 23.98 15.15
CA ALA A 348 -0.52 23.77 14.02
C ALA A 348 0.27 23.50 12.72
N ALA A 349 1.32 24.29 12.45
CA ALA A 349 2.16 24.07 11.28
C ALA A 349 2.91 22.73 11.32
N PHE A 350 3.40 22.33 12.50
CA PHE A 350 4.01 21.03 12.70
C PHE A 350 3.03 19.86 12.49
N LEU A 351 1.78 19.99 12.96
CA LEU A 351 0.76 18.95 12.76
C LEU A 351 0.39 18.78 11.28
N SER A 352 0.47 19.86 10.49
CA SER A 352 0.25 19.82 9.04
C SER A 352 1.42 19.18 8.28
N ASP A 353 2.67 19.47 8.67
CA ASP A 353 3.88 18.86 8.09
C ASP A 353 4.90 18.45 9.18
N PRO A 354 4.75 17.25 9.77
CA PRO A 354 5.65 16.78 10.81
C PRO A 354 7.08 16.54 10.32
N ALA A 355 7.25 16.18 9.04
CA ALA A 355 8.53 15.80 8.44
C ALA A 355 9.48 16.99 8.31
N SER A 356 8.95 18.21 8.20
CA SER A 356 9.75 19.45 8.25
C SER A 356 10.59 19.58 9.52
N VAL A 357 10.14 18.99 10.63
CA VAL A 357 10.84 18.99 11.92
C VAL A 357 11.47 17.63 12.21
N TYR A 358 10.81 16.54 11.82
CA TYR A 358 11.19 15.16 12.12
C TYR A 358 11.28 14.31 10.83
N PRO A 359 12.31 14.51 9.98
CA PRO A 359 12.39 13.84 8.67
C PRO A 359 12.52 12.31 8.76
N ASP A 360 13.16 11.81 9.83
CA ASP A 360 13.45 10.39 10.02
C ASP A 360 12.73 9.76 11.23
N ASP A 361 11.80 10.49 11.88
CA ASP A 361 11.12 10.00 13.11
C ASP A 361 9.74 9.40 12.79
N ARG A 362 9.12 8.84 13.83
CA ARG A 362 7.86 8.08 13.73
C ARG A 362 6.60 8.93 13.58
N MET A 363 6.66 10.25 13.80
CA MET A 363 5.46 11.11 13.75
C MET A 363 5.05 11.34 12.29
N PRO A 364 3.90 10.81 11.84
CA PRO A 364 3.48 10.92 10.46
C PRO A 364 2.52 12.09 10.22
N GLY A 365 2.33 12.47 8.96
CA GLY A 365 1.28 13.39 8.54
C GLY A 365 -0.09 12.70 8.53
N PHE A 366 -1.14 13.41 8.92
CA PHE A 366 -2.54 12.90 8.90
C PHE A 366 -3.39 13.54 7.79
N ALA A 367 -2.73 14.21 6.83
CA ALA A 367 -3.35 15.00 5.77
C ALA A 367 -4.41 15.96 6.32
N LEU A 368 -4.02 16.72 7.36
CA LEU A 368 -4.87 17.72 8.00
C LEU A 368 -4.92 18.97 7.11
N ASP A 369 -6.11 19.52 6.91
CA ASP A 369 -6.23 20.88 6.37
C ASP A 369 -5.87 21.94 7.43
N ALA A 370 -5.93 23.22 7.05
CA ALA A 370 -5.56 24.31 7.94
C ALA A 370 -6.49 24.44 9.15
N ASP A 371 -7.79 24.20 8.97
CA ASP A 371 -8.77 24.34 10.04
C ASP A 371 -8.66 23.16 11.01
N GLU A 372 -8.51 21.93 10.51
CA GLU A 372 -8.27 20.74 11.32
C GLU A 372 -6.97 20.85 12.14
N ALA A 373 -5.88 21.30 11.52
CA ALA A 373 -4.61 21.49 12.21
C ALA A 373 -4.70 22.57 13.30
N GLY A 374 -5.44 23.66 13.02
CA GLY A 374 -5.72 24.74 13.97
C GLY A 374 -6.56 24.29 15.16
N ALA A 375 -7.64 23.55 14.91
CA ALA A 375 -8.53 22.97 15.91
C ALA A 375 -7.78 21.99 16.83
N LEU A 376 -7.00 21.07 16.25
CA LEU A 376 -6.15 20.14 17.01
C LEU A 376 -5.13 20.86 17.88
N ALA A 377 -4.43 21.86 17.34
CA ALA A 377 -3.49 22.65 18.12
C ALA A 377 -4.17 23.40 19.26
N SER A 378 -5.36 23.98 19.02
CA SER A 378 -6.20 24.66 20.02
C SER A 378 -6.54 23.76 21.19
N TYR A 379 -7.07 22.58 20.90
CA TYR A 379 -7.38 21.56 21.91
C TYR A 379 -6.14 21.16 22.72
N LEU A 380 -5.04 20.80 22.05
CA LEU A 380 -3.82 20.34 22.72
C LEU A 380 -3.18 21.44 23.59
N ILE A 381 -3.15 22.70 23.15
CA ILE A 381 -2.58 23.78 23.97
C ILE A 381 -3.43 24.02 25.22
N LEU A 382 -4.77 23.98 25.09
CA LEU A 382 -5.67 24.17 26.22
C LEU A 382 -5.51 23.05 27.26
N GLU A 383 -5.46 21.79 26.82
CA GLU A 383 -5.35 20.62 27.69
C GLU A 383 -4.10 20.67 28.60
N PHE A 384 -3.00 21.25 28.12
CA PHE A 384 -1.71 21.25 28.82
C PHE A 384 -1.33 22.60 29.49
N GLY A 385 -2.11 23.67 29.32
CA GLY A 385 -2.18 24.83 30.25
C GLY A 385 -0.92 25.68 30.56
N GLY A 386 -0.02 25.93 29.60
CA GLY A 386 1.30 26.58 29.85
C GLY A 386 1.51 28.04 29.39
N SER A 387 2.69 28.60 29.73
CA SER A 387 3.14 29.96 29.39
C SER A 387 4.39 29.93 28.50
N TYR A 388 4.38 30.67 27.40
CA TYR A 388 5.47 30.72 26.41
C TYR A 388 6.44 31.89 26.67
N SER A 389 7.74 31.60 26.80
CA SER A 389 8.80 32.60 27.05
C SER A 389 9.78 32.74 25.89
N LYS A 390 10.16 34.00 25.58
CA LYS A 390 11.18 34.36 24.58
C LYS A 390 12.34 35.09 25.26
N ILE A 391 13.51 35.03 24.65
CA ILE A 391 14.65 35.91 24.96
C ILE A 391 15.04 36.67 23.70
N ASP A 392 15.60 37.86 23.90
CA ASP A 392 16.23 38.63 22.83
C ASP A 392 17.69 38.16 22.66
N PRO A 393 18.08 37.59 21.51
CA PRO A 393 19.43 37.07 21.30
C PRO A 393 20.51 38.16 21.39
N LYS A 394 21.49 37.99 22.29
CA LYS A 394 22.63 38.90 22.43
C LYS A 394 23.80 38.45 21.54
N PRO A 395 24.38 39.30 20.68
CA PRO A 395 25.40 38.87 19.71
C PRO A 395 26.60 38.12 20.31
N ASN A 396 27.13 38.59 21.46
CA ASN A 396 28.24 37.92 22.14
C ASN A 396 27.87 36.55 22.72
N ARG A 397 26.61 36.38 23.17
CA ARG A 397 26.07 35.12 23.66
C ARG A 397 25.82 34.14 22.53
N VAL A 398 25.28 34.62 21.40
CA VAL A 398 25.07 33.83 20.18
C VAL A 398 26.40 33.29 19.66
N ALA A 399 27.45 34.11 19.59
CA ALA A 399 28.78 33.66 19.17
C ALA A 399 29.34 32.54 20.07
N HIS A 400 29.25 32.69 21.39
CA HIS A 400 29.70 31.66 22.33
C HIS A 400 28.83 30.39 22.28
N GLY A 401 27.51 30.54 22.16
CA GLY A 401 26.59 29.41 22.02
C GLY A 401 26.86 28.57 20.77
N LYS A 402 27.29 29.21 19.67
CA LYS A 402 27.72 28.51 18.46
C LYS A 402 28.93 27.60 18.72
N GLU A 403 29.91 28.08 19.48
CA GLU A 403 31.07 27.26 19.86
C GLU A 403 30.65 26.04 20.69
N ILE A 404 29.68 26.22 21.59
CA ILE A 404 29.11 25.14 22.42
C ILE A 404 28.42 24.07 21.55
N VAL A 405 27.65 24.48 20.54
CA VAL A 405 26.97 23.56 19.59
C VAL A 405 27.97 22.69 18.85
N THR A 406 29.08 23.28 18.36
CA THR A 406 30.14 22.53 17.68
C THR A 406 30.89 21.62 18.66
N LYS A 407 31.28 22.13 19.82
CA LYS A 407 32.07 21.39 20.83
C LYS A 407 31.36 20.15 21.37
N ASN A 408 30.04 20.22 21.55
CA ASN A 408 29.23 19.13 22.11
C ASN A 408 28.63 18.21 21.03
N GLY A 409 28.99 18.40 19.75
CA GLY A 409 28.59 17.50 18.68
C GLY A 409 27.10 17.52 18.34
N CYS A 410 26.39 18.62 18.61
CA CYS A 410 24.95 18.70 18.32
C CYS A 410 24.63 18.40 16.85
N LEU A 411 25.54 18.77 15.93
CA LEU A 411 25.43 18.55 14.48
C LEU A 411 25.60 17.09 14.04
N ASN A 412 26.05 16.21 14.94
CA ASN A 412 26.15 14.77 14.68
C ASN A 412 24.76 14.14 14.62
N CYS A 413 23.78 14.74 15.31
CA CYS A 413 22.41 14.25 15.35
C CYS A 413 21.42 15.24 14.73
N HIS A 414 21.55 16.54 15.01
CA HIS A 414 20.55 17.54 14.63
C HIS A 414 20.89 18.23 13.30
N PRO A 415 19.97 18.23 12.33
CA PRO A 415 20.05 19.12 11.16
C PRO A 415 19.94 20.60 11.56
N PHE A 416 20.70 21.46 10.85
CA PHE A 416 20.60 22.93 10.90
C PHE A 416 20.66 23.46 9.45
N PRO A 417 19.73 24.31 9.02
CA PRO A 417 19.70 24.82 7.64
C PRO A 417 20.36 26.20 7.50
N ILE A 418 20.73 26.86 8.61
CA ILE A 418 21.30 28.21 8.56
C ILE A 418 22.80 28.13 8.23
N SER A 419 23.19 28.92 7.24
CA SER A 419 24.50 29.04 6.57
C SER A 419 25.68 29.45 7.46
N ASP A 420 25.50 29.59 8.77
CA ASP A 420 26.53 30.04 9.70
C ASP A 420 27.44 28.91 10.18
N VAL A 421 27.06 27.64 10.04
CA VAL A 421 27.88 26.52 10.51
C VAL A 421 28.40 25.71 9.30
N PRO A 422 29.71 25.78 8.99
CA PRO A 422 30.32 24.99 7.92
C PRO A 422 29.99 23.49 8.06
N GLY A 423 29.67 22.80 6.95
CA GLY A 423 29.24 21.39 6.96
C GLY A 423 30.28 20.39 7.49
N ASP A 424 31.54 20.81 7.64
CA ASP A 424 32.65 20.10 8.28
C ASP A 424 32.74 20.32 9.80
N SER A 425 31.81 21.07 10.40
CA SER A 425 31.75 21.33 11.84
C SER A 425 31.20 20.15 12.67
N ARG A 426 30.83 19.04 12.03
CA ARG A 426 30.48 17.80 12.74
C ARG A 426 31.71 17.27 13.47
N LEU A 427 31.54 16.81 14.70
CA LEU A 427 32.63 16.09 15.36
C LEU A 427 32.87 14.81 14.56
N PRO A 428 34.13 14.45 14.27
CA PRO A 428 34.40 13.18 13.63
C PRO A 428 33.82 12.06 14.48
N ALA A 429 33.27 11.02 13.83
CA ALA A 429 32.97 9.79 14.53
C ALA A 429 34.22 9.35 15.29
N THR A 430 34.04 8.84 16.51
CA THR A 430 35.17 8.33 17.29
C THR A 430 35.91 7.27 16.46
N ASP A 431 37.25 7.19 16.59
CA ASP A 431 38.07 6.17 15.91
C ASP A 431 37.73 4.72 16.34
N THR A 432 36.73 4.53 17.21
CA THR A 432 36.29 3.24 17.73
C THR A 432 34.95 2.85 17.09
N PRO A 433 34.96 1.89 16.13
CA PRO A 433 33.75 1.31 15.58
C PRO A 433 32.88 0.63 16.64
N LEU A 434 31.58 0.55 16.38
CA LEU A 434 30.58 -0.02 17.29
C LEU A 434 30.95 -1.45 17.77
N GLN A 435 31.57 -2.27 16.92
CA GLN A 435 31.97 -3.64 17.27
C GLN A 435 33.18 -3.73 18.20
N LYS A 436 33.92 -2.64 18.36
CA LYS A 436 35.10 -2.59 19.24
C LYS A 436 34.79 -1.93 20.58
N LEU A 437 33.54 -1.51 20.80
CA LEU A 437 33.13 -0.94 22.08
C LEU A 437 33.17 -2.02 23.15
N LYS A 438 33.81 -1.67 24.27
CA LYS A 438 33.80 -2.50 25.46
C LYS A 438 32.46 -2.32 26.17
N TYR A 439 31.76 -3.43 26.40
CA TYR A 439 30.43 -3.45 26.99
C TYR A 439 30.45 -3.79 28.48
N ASP A 440 31.63 -4.06 29.06
CA ASP A 440 31.87 -4.47 30.45
C ASP A 440 32.73 -3.46 31.23
N ASN A 441 33.00 -2.29 30.64
CA ASN A 441 33.74 -1.23 31.31
C ASN A 441 32.98 -0.68 32.54
N PRO A 442 33.70 -0.21 33.57
CA PRO A 442 33.10 0.49 34.72
C PRO A 442 32.66 1.94 34.39
N GLU A 443 32.95 2.42 33.18
CA GLU A 443 32.67 3.77 32.66
C GLU A 443 32.12 3.64 31.22
N GLY A 444 31.26 4.57 30.79
CA GLY A 444 30.68 4.67 29.45
C GLY A 444 29.16 4.89 29.43
N CYS A 445 28.60 5.08 28.22
CA CYS A 445 27.18 5.44 28.00
C CYS A 445 26.14 4.45 28.57
N LEU A 446 26.55 3.21 28.90
CA LEU A 446 25.68 2.19 29.49
C LEU A 446 25.76 2.15 31.03
N ILE A 447 26.60 3.00 31.64
CA ILE A 447 26.78 3.09 33.09
C ILE A 447 25.90 4.20 33.63
N PRO A 448 24.97 3.89 34.57
CA PRO A 448 24.16 4.93 35.19
C PRO A 448 25.03 5.96 35.92
N GLY A 449 24.84 7.24 35.59
CA GLY A 449 25.50 8.35 36.29
C GLY A 449 26.94 8.65 35.87
N ASP A 450 27.46 8.03 34.81
CA ASP A 450 28.72 8.48 34.20
C ASP A 450 28.52 9.83 33.51
N THR A 451 29.28 10.83 33.93
CA THR A 451 29.25 12.21 33.41
C THR A 451 30.34 12.51 32.39
N THR A 452 31.17 11.53 32.05
CA THR A 452 32.25 11.69 31.04
C THR A 452 31.79 11.36 29.62
N THR A 453 30.60 10.77 29.48
CA THR A 453 29.99 10.36 28.21
C THR A 453 28.53 10.84 28.13
N PRO A 454 27.91 10.86 26.94
CA PRO A 454 26.48 11.14 26.81
C PRO A 454 25.63 10.19 27.67
N CYS A 455 24.82 10.75 28.58
CA CYS A 455 24.03 9.96 29.52
C CYS A 455 22.63 9.69 28.95
N PHE A 456 22.40 8.47 28.47
CA PHE A 456 21.10 8.07 27.93
C PHE A 456 20.13 7.61 29.03
N ALA A 457 18.87 8.02 28.91
CA ALA A 457 17.77 7.48 29.71
C ALA A 457 17.46 6.03 29.26
N LEU A 458 18.08 5.07 29.94
CA LEU A 458 17.95 3.63 29.68
C LEU A 458 17.39 2.92 30.91
N SER A 459 16.40 2.07 30.71
CA SER A 459 15.97 1.06 31.68
C SER A 459 17.02 -0.05 31.81
N GLU A 460 16.93 -0.85 32.87
CA GLU A 460 17.86 -1.97 33.08
C GLU A 460 17.72 -3.05 32.00
N ALA A 461 16.49 -3.28 31.51
CA ALA A 461 16.24 -4.19 30.40
C ALA A 461 16.91 -3.70 29.10
N GLU A 462 16.79 -2.41 28.79
CA GLU A 462 17.46 -1.80 27.63
C GLU A 462 18.98 -1.89 27.73
N ARG A 463 19.57 -1.59 28.91
CA ARG A 463 21.02 -1.76 29.14
C ARG A 463 21.46 -3.19 28.90
N THR A 464 20.71 -4.16 29.42
CA THR A 464 21.01 -5.59 29.25
C THR A 464 21.00 -5.99 27.78
N ARG A 465 19.99 -5.54 27.02
CA ARG A 465 19.90 -5.76 25.56
C ARG A 465 21.08 -5.15 24.81
N LEU A 466 21.42 -3.89 25.11
CA LEU A 466 22.55 -3.20 24.47
C LEU A 466 23.90 -3.87 24.77
N ARG A 467 24.12 -4.33 26.03
CA ARG A 467 25.33 -5.09 26.37
C ARG A 467 25.40 -6.42 25.62
N SER A 468 24.28 -7.15 25.53
CA SER A 468 24.19 -8.38 24.74
C SER A 468 24.50 -8.13 23.27
N PHE A 469 23.93 -7.07 22.68
CA PHE A 469 24.21 -6.67 21.30
C PHE A 469 25.70 -6.41 21.07
N LEU A 470 26.31 -5.53 21.87
CA LEU A 470 27.74 -5.20 21.75
C LEU A 470 28.66 -6.40 21.97
N ALA A 471 28.28 -7.37 22.81
CA ALA A 471 29.05 -8.59 23.01
C ALA A 471 29.07 -9.51 21.78
N ASN A 472 28.03 -9.46 20.95
CA ASN A 472 27.82 -10.41 19.85
C ASN A 472 27.94 -9.78 18.45
N ILE A 473 27.92 -8.45 18.36
CA ILE A 473 27.86 -7.71 17.10
C ILE A 473 29.00 -8.05 16.12
N ALA A 474 30.18 -8.38 16.63
CA ALA A 474 31.35 -8.73 15.81
C ALA A 474 31.18 -10.04 15.03
N ALA A 475 30.27 -10.93 15.45
CA ALA A 475 30.00 -12.21 14.81
C ALA A 475 28.95 -12.12 13.68
N ILE A 476 28.30 -10.97 13.49
CA ILE A 476 27.21 -10.79 12.53
C ILE A 476 27.79 -10.61 11.10
N PRO A 477 27.36 -11.41 10.11
CA PRO A 477 27.75 -11.25 8.72
C PRO A 477 27.30 -9.91 8.09
N LYS A 478 28.09 -9.38 7.15
CA LYS A 478 27.79 -8.13 6.40
C LYS A 478 26.78 -8.36 5.27
N VAL A 479 25.57 -8.79 5.59
CA VAL A 479 24.63 -9.25 4.55
C VAL A 479 23.28 -8.56 4.70
N PRO A 480 22.76 -7.87 3.68
CA PRO A 480 21.43 -7.29 3.73
C PRO A 480 20.38 -8.38 3.86
N SER A 481 19.37 -8.13 4.69
CA SER A 481 18.24 -9.03 4.90
C SER A 481 16.93 -8.29 4.70
N PRO A 482 16.25 -8.50 3.55
CA PRO A 482 15.01 -7.79 3.23
C PRO A 482 13.88 -8.04 4.24
N SER A 483 13.68 -9.29 4.67
CA SER A 483 12.65 -9.65 5.66
C SER A 483 12.91 -8.98 7.00
N ASP A 484 14.18 -8.89 7.40
CA ASP A 484 14.57 -8.17 8.59
C ASP A 484 14.28 -6.67 8.53
N GLU A 485 14.59 -6.05 7.39
CA GLU A 485 14.35 -4.63 7.15
C GLU A 485 12.86 -4.28 7.22
N VAL A 486 11.96 -5.15 6.74
CA VAL A 486 10.50 -5.01 6.96
C VAL A 486 10.20 -4.90 8.45
N HIS A 487 10.64 -5.87 9.25
CA HIS A 487 10.29 -5.92 10.66
C HIS A 487 10.93 -4.79 11.48
N ARG A 488 12.18 -4.40 11.20
CA ARG A 488 12.82 -3.24 11.83
C ARG A 488 12.09 -1.94 11.50
N THR A 489 11.67 -1.77 10.25
CA THR A 489 10.91 -0.56 9.86
C THR A 489 9.54 -0.52 10.51
N LEU A 490 8.81 -1.65 10.55
CA LEU A 490 7.51 -1.74 11.22
C LEU A 490 7.59 -1.45 12.73
N GLU A 491 8.65 -1.95 13.39
CA GLU A 491 8.91 -1.73 14.81
C GLU A 491 9.31 -0.27 15.07
N PHE A 492 10.22 0.30 14.26
CA PHE A 492 10.66 1.68 14.42
C PHE A 492 9.52 2.69 14.18
N MET A 493 8.75 2.50 13.10
CA MET A 493 7.61 3.35 12.76
C MET A 493 6.36 3.05 13.61
N ASN A 494 6.41 1.99 14.43
CA ASN A 494 5.34 1.60 15.35
C ASN A 494 4.00 1.29 14.66
N CYS A 495 4.05 0.71 13.45
CA CYS A 495 2.85 0.38 12.67
C CYS A 495 1.89 -0.56 13.41
N ARG A 496 2.42 -1.36 14.35
CA ARG A 496 1.68 -2.33 15.16
C ARG A 496 0.79 -1.72 16.25
N ALA A 497 0.89 -0.42 16.52
CA ALA A 497 -0.04 0.26 17.41
C ALA A 497 -1.46 0.40 16.83
N CYS A 498 -1.57 0.39 15.50
CA CYS A 498 -2.85 0.41 14.80
C CYS A 498 -3.16 -0.93 14.13
N HIS A 499 -2.16 -1.52 13.47
CA HIS A 499 -2.36 -2.70 12.63
C HIS A 499 -1.97 -3.99 13.34
N ALA A 500 -2.85 -4.99 13.28
CA ALA A 500 -2.46 -6.37 13.51
C ALA A 500 -1.68 -6.89 12.28
N ILE A 501 -0.54 -7.53 12.51
CA ILE A 501 0.35 -8.09 11.48
C ILE A 501 0.88 -9.44 11.96
N ASP A 502 0.51 -10.51 11.27
CA ASP A 502 0.87 -11.89 11.61
C ASP A 502 0.54 -12.25 13.07
N GLY A 503 -0.67 -11.87 13.51
CA GLY A 503 -1.15 -12.08 14.88
C GLY A 503 -0.53 -11.18 15.96
N ARG A 504 0.31 -10.20 15.60
CA ARG A 504 0.94 -9.26 16.54
C ARG A 504 0.45 -7.83 16.34
N GLY A 505 0.22 -7.10 17.43
CA GLY A 505 -0.21 -5.71 17.41
C GLY A 505 -1.72 -5.56 17.22
N GLY A 506 -2.13 -4.40 16.72
CA GLY A 506 -3.52 -3.95 16.66
C GLY A 506 -3.82 -2.89 17.71
N VAL A 507 -4.95 -2.22 17.55
CA VAL A 507 -5.43 -1.21 18.49
C VAL A 507 -5.59 -1.84 19.89
N ALA A 508 -5.02 -1.20 20.90
CA ALA A 508 -5.16 -1.61 22.29
C ALA A 508 -6.65 -1.60 22.69
N LYS A 509 -7.08 -2.59 23.46
CA LYS A 509 -8.50 -2.78 23.81
C LYS A 509 -9.10 -1.57 24.52
N GLU A 510 -8.30 -0.88 25.32
CA GLU A 510 -8.70 0.31 26.06
C GLU A 510 -8.91 1.54 25.17
N LEU A 511 -8.37 1.51 23.95
CA LEU A 511 -8.47 2.59 22.96
C LEU A 511 -9.48 2.28 21.84
N ASP A 512 -10.01 1.06 21.78
CA ASP A 512 -10.80 0.59 20.64
C ASP A 512 -12.07 1.42 20.40
N LEU A 513 -12.67 1.96 21.46
CA LEU A 513 -13.87 2.80 21.41
C LEU A 513 -13.63 4.14 20.71
N PHE A 514 -12.38 4.61 20.60
CA PHE A 514 -12.10 5.84 19.86
C PHE A 514 -12.02 5.61 18.34
N PHE A 515 -11.85 4.36 17.92
CA PHE A 515 -11.87 3.98 16.51
C PHE A 515 -13.30 3.75 16.07
N GLN A 516 -13.82 4.68 15.27
CA GLN A 516 -15.20 4.76 14.84
C GLN A 516 -15.30 4.77 13.31
N PRO A 517 -16.46 4.39 12.74
CA PRO A 517 -16.74 4.71 11.35
C PRO A 517 -16.83 6.23 11.15
N ALA A 518 -16.53 6.69 9.94
CA ALA A 518 -16.64 8.10 9.54
C ALA A 518 -18.11 8.59 9.48
N ASP A 519 -19.07 7.66 9.40
CA ASP A 519 -20.51 7.93 9.35
C ASP A 519 -21.25 6.85 10.14
N GLU A 520 -22.17 7.25 11.01
CA GLU A 520 -22.96 6.34 11.86
C GLU A 520 -23.80 5.32 11.08
N ARG A 521 -24.09 5.60 9.80
CA ARG A 521 -24.81 4.69 8.89
C ARG A 521 -23.93 3.54 8.41
N VAL A 522 -22.62 3.61 8.62
CA VAL A 522 -21.68 2.52 8.31
C VAL A 522 -21.85 1.44 9.35
N ASP A 523 -22.74 0.52 9.04
CA ASP A 523 -22.84 -0.73 9.77
C ASP A 523 -21.90 -1.72 9.06
N LEU A 524 -20.66 -1.90 9.54
CA LEU A 524 -19.71 -2.93 9.06
C LEU A 524 -19.04 -3.68 10.23
N GLY A 525 -19.48 -3.45 11.46
CA GLY A 525 -18.81 -3.94 12.66
C GLY A 525 -17.37 -3.44 12.75
N ASP A 526 -16.48 -4.28 13.27
CA ASP A 526 -15.06 -3.94 13.45
C ASP A 526 -14.36 -3.58 12.13
N GLU A 527 -14.81 -4.11 10.98
CA GLU A 527 -14.25 -3.79 9.66
C GLU A 527 -14.48 -2.32 9.25
N GLY A 528 -15.55 -1.72 9.78
CA GLY A 528 -15.95 -0.34 9.49
C GLY A 528 -15.27 0.69 10.38
N ARG A 529 -14.60 0.27 11.46
CA ARG A 529 -14.06 1.17 12.49
C ARG A 529 -12.57 0.96 12.77
N LEU A 530 -12.05 -0.27 12.71
CA LEU A 530 -10.66 -0.58 13.03
C LEU A 530 -9.75 -0.50 11.79
N PRO A 531 -8.47 -0.09 11.96
CA PRO A 531 -7.48 -0.20 10.90
C PRO A 531 -7.35 -1.64 10.38
N PRO A 532 -7.15 -1.84 9.07
CA PRO A 532 -7.12 -3.18 8.49
C PRO A 532 -5.93 -3.99 8.97
N GLU A 533 -6.10 -5.30 9.15
CA GLU A 533 -4.99 -6.22 9.37
C GLU A 533 -4.10 -6.32 8.11
N LEU A 534 -2.77 -6.26 8.33
CA LEU A 534 -1.76 -6.25 7.29
C LEU A 534 -1.00 -7.58 7.15
N SER A 535 -1.48 -8.66 7.77
CA SER A 535 -1.00 -10.00 7.43
C SER A 535 -1.17 -10.23 5.93
N ASP A 536 -0.14 -10.83 5.35
CA ASP A 536 -0.05 -11.13 3.93
C ASP A 536 -0.17 -9.92 2.97
N VAL A 537 0.07 -8.69 3.47
CA VAL A 537 -0.15 -7.47 2.68
C VAL A 537 0.68 -7.41 1.40
N GLY A 538 1.89 -7.98 1.41
CA GLY A 538 2.75 -8.04 0.22
C GLY A 538 2.25 -9.00 -0.87
N TRP A 539 1.49 -10.02 -0.48
CA TRP A 539 0.78 -10.91 -1.42
C TRP A 539 -0.56 -10.29 -1.86
N ARG A 540 -1.23 -9.54 -0.99
CA ARG A 540 -2.53 -8.93 -1.28
C ARG A 540 -2.45 -7.69 -2.17
N LEU A 541 -1.55 -6.76 -1.86
CA LEU A 541 -1.53 -5.42 -2.47
C LEU A 541 -0.39 -5.26 -3.50
N THR A 542 -0.65 -4.48 -4.56
CA THR A 542 0.37 -4.07 -5.53
C THR A 542 1.42 -3.17 -4.85
N THR A 543 2.66 -3.15 -5.35
CA THR A 543 3.67 -2.25 -4.75
C THR A 543 3.38 -0.80 -5.09
N HIS A 544 2.77 -0.56 -6.25
CA HIS A 544 2.22 0.75 -6.61
C HIS A 544 1.24 1.25 -5.55
N TRP A 545 0.19 0.48 -5.24
CA TRP A 545 -0.79 0.91 -4.24
C TRP A 545 -0.21 1.06 -2.83
N LEU A 546 0.71 0.16 -2.43
CA LEU A 546 1.41 0.31 -1.14
C LEU A 546 2.19 1.63 -1.06
N ARG A 547 2.75 2.10 -2.18
CA ARG A 547 3.43 3.40 -2.23
C ARG A 547 2.45 4.55 -2.06
N GLU A 548 1.31 4.52 -2.76
CA GLU A 548 0.25 5.53 -2.63
C GLU A 548 -0.29 5.58 -1.19
N VAL A 549 -0.51 4.44 -0.54
CA VAL A 549 -1.00 4.39 0.85
C VAL A 549 0.02 4.92 1.86
N LEU A 550 1.31 4.58 1.70
CA LEU A 550 2.34 4.95 2.68
C LEU A 550 2.88 6.37 2.52
N ALA A 551 2.90 6.92 1.30
CA ALA A 551 3.57 8.17 0.97
C ALA A 551 2.74 9.14 0.09
N GLY A 552 1.48 8.79 -0.23
CA GLY A 552 0.59 9.58 -1.09
C GLY A 552 -0.81 9.80 -0.52
N ALA A 553 -1.00 9.49 0.77
CA ALA A 553 -2.31 9.52 1.44
C ALA A 553 -3.41 8.72 0.71
N GLY A 554 -3.05 7.65 0.00
CA GLY A 554 -3.97 6.80 -0.74
C GLY A 554 -5.04 6.18 0.18
N ARG A 555 -6.32 6.38 -0.18
CA ARG A 555 -7.48 5.93 0.60
C ARG A 555 -8.43 5.11 -0.25
N SER A 556 -9.00 4.08 0.37
CA SER A 556 -9.94 3.16 -0.29
C SER A 556 -11.06 2.68 0.63
N ARG A 557 -11.07 3.17 1.86
CA ARG A 557 -12.03 2.89 2.91
C ARG A 557 -12.60 4.24 3.36
N PRO A 558 -13.48 4.87 2.56
CA PRO A 558 -14.02 6.20 2.86
C PRO A 558 -14.88 6.22 4.14
N TYR A 559 -15.20 5.04 4.67
CA TYR A 559 -16.03 4.82 5.84
C TYR A 559 -15.26 4.74 7.16
N LEU A 560 -13.92 4.78 7.17
CA LEU A 560 -13.12 4.78 8.40
C LEU A 560 -12.85 6.23 8.85
N ALA A 561 -13.12 6.56 10.12
CA ALA A 561 -12.71 7.85 10.68
C ALA A 561 -11.19 7.91 10.90
N ALA A 562 -10.60 6.78 11.33
CA ALA A 562 -9.16 6.63 11.46
C ALA A 562 -8.46 6.79 10.10
N ARG A 563 -7.41 7.62 10.06
CA ARG A 563 -6.66 7.90 8.83
C ARG A 563 -5.39 7.06 8.84
N MET A 564 -5.14 6.35 7.73
CA MET A 564 -3.80 5.79 7.49
C MET A 564 -2.82 6.97 7.33
N PRO A 565 -1.78 7.07 8.17
CA PRO A 565 -0.91 8.22 8.12
C PRO A 565 0.01 8.22 6.89
N ASP A 566 0.38 9.42 6.45
CA ASP A 566 1.36 9.69 5.41
C ASP A 566 2.76 9.78 6.03
N TYR A 567 3.67 8.92 5.56
CA TYR A 567 5.03 8.82 6.04
C TYR A 567 5.99 9.38 4.99
N ALA A 568 6.36 10.65 5.12
CA ALA A 568 7.37 11.28 4.28
C ALA A 568 8.82 10.80 4.56
N SER A 569 9.02 9.91 5.54
CA SER A 569 10.34 9.39 5.89
C SER A 569 10.88 8.47 4.79
N GLN A 570 12.13 8.70 4.39
CA GLN A 570 12.82 7.83 3.43
C GLN A 570 12.86 6.35 3.88
N ARG A 571 12.71 6.09 5.18
CA ARG A 571 12.68 4.73 5.76
C ARG A 571 11.51 3.89 5.25
N VAL A 572 10.37 4.48 4.89
CA VAL A 572 9.21 3.71 4.41
C VAL A 572 9.23 3.47 2.89
N HIS A 573 10.09 4.16 2.13
CA HIS A 573 10.07 4.11 0.67
C HIS A 573 10.34 2.71 0.10
N ALA A 574 11.15 1.91 0.81
CA ALA A 574 11.47 0.54 0.42
C ALA A 574 10.38 -0.47 0.81
N LEU A 575 9.51 -0.15 1.78
CA LEU A 575 8.51 -1.08 2.31
C LEU A 575 7.60 -1.70 1.24
N PRO A 576 7.06 -0.97 0.24
CA PRO A 576 6.23 -1.57 -0.79
C PRO A 576 6.89 -2.76 -1.51
N GLU A 577 8.17 -2.62 -1.87
CA GLU A 577 8.93 -3.71 -2.48
C GLU A 577 9.27 -4.79 -1.46
N LEU A 578 9.71 -4.41 -0.26
CA LEU A 578 10.13 -5.35 0.77
C LEU A 578 8.98 -6.25 1.23
N PHE A 579 7.74 -5.72 1.34
CA PHE A 579 6.56 -6.52 1.63
C PHE A 579 6.33 -7.59 0.55
N ALA A 580 6.35 -7.22 -0.73
CA ALA A 580 6.21 -8.20 -1.81
C ALA A 580 7.31 -9.27 -1.71
N ARG A 581 8.56 -8.84 -1.50
CA ARG A 581 9.71 -9.73 -1.41
C ARG A 581 9.66 -10.68 -0.23
N GLU A 582 9.13 -10.27 0.91
CA GLU A 582 8.89 -11.15 2.07
C GLU A 582 7.88 -12.26 1.76
N HIS A 583 7.04 -12.08 0.73
CA HIS A 583 6.10 -13.08 0.24
C HIS A 583 6.67 -13.92 -0.91
N GLY A 584 7.96 -13.77 -1.22
CA GLY A 584 8.60 -14.40 -2.37
C GLY A 584 8.14 -13.85 -3.71
N ILE A 585 7.57 -12.64 -3.69
CA ILE A 585 7.03 -11.98 -4.87
C ILE A 585 8.05 -10.99 -5.43
N LEU A 586 8.25 -10.96 -6.75
CA LEU A 586 8.92 -9.88 -7.44
C LEU A 586 7.97 -8.67 -7.50
N PRO A 587 8.44 -7.46 -7.15
CA PRO A 587 7.65 -6.25 -7.26
C PRO A 587 6.95 -6.16 -8.64
N ASP A 588 5.62 -6.10 -8.60
CA ASP A 588 4.69 -5.87 -9.73
C ASP A 588 4.80 -6.80 -10.95
N THR A 589 5.30 -8.03 -10.81
CA THR A 589 5.67 -8.84 -12.00
C THR A 589 5.28 -10.33 -12.03
N ASP A 590 4.60 -10.88 -11.01
CA ASP A 590 4.65 -12.34 -10.82
C ASP A 590 3.53 -13.21 -11.40
N ILE A 591 2.33 -12.71 -11.69
CA ILE A 591 1.27 -13.53 -12.30
C ILE A 591 0.75 -12.91 -13.59
N GLU A 592 0.58 -13.77 -14.59
CA GLU A 592 -0.10 -13.46 -15.84
C GLU A 592 -1.60 -13.28 -15.55
N GLU A 593 -2.02 -12.02 -15.54
CA GLU A 593 -3.41 -11.63 -15.41
C GLU A 593 -4.20 -12.00 -16.68
N PRO A 594 -5.51 -12.25 -16.57
CA PRO A 594 -6.34 -12.49 -17.74
C PRO A 594 -6.27 -11.29 -18.68
N GLN A 595 -5.98 -11.56 -19.95
CA GLN A 595 -5.86 -10.50 -20.94
C GLN A 595 -7.23 -9.87 -21.17
N VAL A 596 -7.33 -8.57 -20.92
CA VAL A 596 -8.56 -7.79 -21.14
C VAL A 596 -9.07 -8.01 -22.56
N SER A 597 -10.37 -8.22 -22.71
CA SER A 597 -11.06 -8.33 -23.99
C SER A 597 -12.51 -7.89 -23.86
N ASP A 598 -13.15 -7.52 -24.97
CA ASP A 598 -14.59 -7.16 -24.99
C ASP A 598 -15.46 -8.26 -24.34
N GLU A 599 -15.20 -9.54 -24.64
CA GLU A 599 -15.97 -10.67 -24.10
C GLU A 599 -15.90 -10.71 -22.56
N LEU A 600 -14.68 -10.63 -22.01
CA LEU A 600 -14.47 -10.68 -20.57
C LEU A 600 -15.01 -9.43 -19.87
N VAL A 601 -14.80 -8.24 -20.45
CA VAL A 601 -15.30 -6.96 -19.90
C VAL A 601 -16.82 -6.97 -19.83
N LEU A 602 -17.50 -7.36 -20.91
CA LEU A 602 -18.97 -7.39 -20.95
C LEU A 602 -19.53 -8.43 -19.98
N ALA A 603 -18.92 -9.62 -19.91
CA ALA A 603 -19.33 -10.65 -18.96
C ALA A 603 -19.10 -10.21 -17.50
N GLY A 604 -17.96 -9.58 -17.20
CA GLY A 604 -17.65 -9.05 -15.87
C GLY A 604 -18.63 -7.95 -15.45
N ARG A 605 -18.95 -7.03 -16.37
CA ARG A 605 -19.96 -5.99 -16.14
C ARG A 605 -21.34 -6.58 -15.80
N GLU A 606 -21.79 -7.56 -16.58
CA GLU A 606 -23.08 -8.22 -16.33
C GLU A 606 -23.10 -8.97 -14.99
N MET A 607 -22.03 -9.70 -14.66
CA MET A 607 -21.91 -10.46 -13.42
C MET A 607 -21.86 -9.59 -12.16
N THR A 608 -21.32 -8.38 -12.25
CA THR A 608 -21.26 -7.43 -11.11
C THR A 608 -22.58 -6.67 -10.91
N GLY A 609 -23.49 -6.71 -11.88
CA GLY A 609 -24.81 -6.10 -11.84
C GLY A 609 -25.78 -6.78 -10.88
N ARG A 610 -26.95 -6.15 -10.68
CA ARG A 610 -27.94 -6.55 -9.65
C ARG A 610 -28.59 -7.92 -9.87
N THR A 611 -28.59 -8.42 -11.10
CA THR A 611 -29.17 -9.72 -11.46
C THR A 611 -28.23 -10.89 -11.19
N ALA A 612 -26.98 -10.61 -10.87
CA ALA A 612 -25.94 -11.58 -10.54
C ALA A 612 -25.38 -11.29 -9.14
N PHE A 613 -24.08 -10.96 -9.01
CA PHE A 613 -23.43 -10.76 -7.70
C PHE A 613 -23.78 -9.43 -7.02
N GLY A 614 -24.34 -8.46 -7.74
CA GLY A 614 -24.85 -7.21 -7.16
C GLY A 614 -23.79 -6.38 -6.42
N CYS A 615 -22.54 -6.37 -6.91
CA CYS A 615 -21.40 -5.77 -6.21
C CYS A 615 -21.61 -4.30 -5.84
N PHE A 616 -22.27 -3.54 -6.72
CA PHE A 616 -22.58 -2.11 -6.55
C PHE A 616 -23.64 -1.83 -5.47
N ALA A 617 -24.30 -2.85 -4.92
CA ALA A 617 -25.19 -2.68 -3.78
C ALA A 617 -24.44 -2.41 -2.47
N CYS A 618 -23.16 -2.81 -2.42
CA CYS A 618 -22.29 -2.65 -1.26
C CYS A 618 -21.00 -1.88 -1.57
N HIS A 619 -20.43 -1.98 -2.77
CA HIS A 619 -19.19 -1.29 -3.12
C HIS A 619 -19.44 0.11 -3.70
N VAL A 620 -18.61 1.08 -3.27
CA VAL A 620 -18.63 2.46 -3.77
C VAL A 620 -18.12 2.47 -5.23
N TYR A 621 -18.74 3.28 -6.09
CA TYR A 621 -18.29 3.54 -7.45
C TYR A 621 -18.35 5.02 -7.73
N ASP A 622 -17.20 5.64 -8.00
CA ASP A 622 -17.12 7.10 -8.24
C ASP A 622 -17.84 7.86 -7.09
N ASP A 623 -18.58 8.92 -7.38
CA ASP A 623 -19.42 9.64 -6.43
C ASP A 623 -20.78 8.96 -6.12
N TYR A 624 -21.01 7.72 -6.58
CA TYR A 624 -22.27 7.00 -6.36
C TYR A 624 -22.18 6.12 -5.11
N PRO A 625 -22.83 6.52 -3.99
CA PRO A 625 -22.86 5.68 -2.81
C PRO A 625 -23.74 4.44 -3.05
N PRO A 626 -23.38 3.29 -2.44
CA PRO A 626 -24.19 2.09 -2.51
C PRO A 626 -25.52 2.26 -1.76
N THR A 627 -26.45 1.34 -2.01
CA THR A 627 -27.74 1.33 -1.30
C THR A 627 -27.63 0.88 0.16
N GLY A 628 -26.57 0.15 0.52
CA GLY A 628 -26.27 -0.32 1.88
C GLY A 628 -25.02 0.33 2.46
N SER A 629 -24.46 -0.26 3.52
CA SER A 629 -23.20 0.21 4.12
C SER A 629 -22.08 0.27 3.08
N PRO A 630 -21.39 1.41 2.94
CA PRO A 630 -20.37 1.56 1.91
C PRO A 630 -19.16 0.67 2.19
N GLY A 631 -18.90 -0.25 1.26
CA GLY A 631 -17.71 -1.07 1.19
C GLY A 631 -16.58 -0.35 0.46
N VAL A 632 -15.55 -1.12 0.08
CA VAL A 632 -14.37 -0.61 -0.63
C VAL A 632 -14.73 -0.12 -2.03
N ALA A 633 -14.07 0.93 -2.53
CA ALA A 633 -14.24 1.44 -3.90
C ALA A 633 -13.90 0.38 -4.98
N ILE A 634 -14.85 0.09 -5.88
CA ILE A 634 -14.78 -1.00 -6.86
C ILE A 634 -13.89 -0.69 -8.07
N ASP A 635 -13.84 0.59 -8.45
CA ASP A 635 -13.02 1.17 -9.52
C ASP A 635 -11.52 1.17 -9.21
N ARG A 636 -11.15 0.79 -7.99
CA ARG A 636 -9.76 0.71 -7.53
C ARG A 636 -9.30 -0.72 -7.27
N PHE A 637 -10.10 -1.75 -7.56
CA PHE A 637 -9.74 -3.13 -7.20
C PHE A 637 -8.47 -3.62 -7.88
N ALA A 638 -8.36 -3.50 -9.21
CA ALA A 638 -7.20 -4.00 -9.95
C ALA A 638 -5.95 -3.13 -9.78
N GLU A 639 -6.12 -1.84 -9.46
CA GLU A 639 -5.01 -0.97 -9.05
C GLU A 639 -4.39 -1.45 -7.73
N ARG A 640 -5.25 -1.87 -6.80
CA ARG A 640 -4.89 -2.20 -5.43
C ARG A 640 -4.43 -3.61 -5.22
N LEU A 641 -5.18 -4.56 -5.75
CA LEU A 641 -5.07 -5.98 -5.45
C LEU A 641 -4.13 -6.64 -6.46
N ARG A 642 -3.50 -7.74 -6.05
CA ARG A 642 -2.84 -8.64 -6.99
C ARG A 642 -3.84 -9.70 -7.45
N PHE A 643 -3.84 -10.03 -8.73
CA PHE A 643 -4.70 -11.10 -9.25
C PHE A 643 -4.47 -12.44 -8.54
N GLU A 644 -3.22 -12.76 -8.18
CA GLU A 644 -2.86 -13.95 -7.40
C GLU A 644 -3.65 -14.07 -6.09
N TRP A 645 -3.92 -12.94 -5.43
CA TRP A 645 -4.69 -12.89 -4.18
C TRP A 645 -6.19 -12.81 -4.43
N PHE A 646 -6.59 -12.03 -5.44
CA PHE A 646 -8.00 -11.84 -5.80
C PHE A 646 -8.70 -13.17 -6.09
N ARG A 647 -8.06 -14.08 -6.83
CA ARG A 647 -8.66 -15.36 -7.20
C ARG A 647 -9.05 -16.27 -6.02
N PRO A 648 -8.15 -16.60 -5.07
CA PRO A 648 -8.55 -17.36 -3.88
C PRO A 648 -9.51 -16.59 -2.98
N PHE A 649 -9.38 -15.26 -2.88
CA PHE A 649 -10.30 -14.42 -2.11
C PHE A 649 -11.73 -14.50 -2.65
N MET A 650 -11.93 -14.25 -3.94
CA MET A 650 -13.26 -14.32 -4.56
C MET A 650 -13.88 -15.70 -4.47
N SER A 651 -13.08 -16.77 -4.45
CA SER A 651 -13.62 -18.12 -4.31
C SER A 651 -14.28 -18.36 -2.95
N ASN A 652 -13.73 -17.77 -1.87
CA ASN A 652 -14.24 -17.94 -0.50
C ASN A 652 -13.79 -16.77 0.40
N PRO A 653 -14.47 -15.61 0.33
CA PRO A 653 -14.12 -14.44 1.14
C PRO A 653 -14.24 -14.68 2.64
N GLN A 654 -15.20 -15.51 3.07
CA GLN A 654 -15.44 -15.83 4.49
C GLN A 654 -14.24 -16.53 5.14
N ARG A 655 -13.41 -17.23 4.37
CA ARG A 655 -12.18 -17.84 4.89
C ARG A 655 -11.10 -16.81 5.23
N PHE A 656 -11.03 -15.72 4.48
CA PHE A 656 -10.08 -14.62 4.77
C PHE A 656 -10.60 -13.73 5.91
N ARG A 657 -11.93 -13.58 6.01
CA ARG A 657 -12.61 -12.75 7.01
C ARG A 657 -13.88 -13.43 7.50
N PRO A 658 -13.78 -14.33 8.50
CA PRO A 658 -14.94 -14.97 9.09
C PRO A 658 -15.91 -13.94 9.67
N GLY A 659 -17.18 -13.99 9.27
CA GLY A 659 -18.20 -13.03 9.73
C GLY A 659 -18.21 -11.69 8.99
N GLY A 660 -17.33 -11.51 8.01
CA GLY A 660 -17.36 -10.35 7.11
C GLY A 660 -18.63 -10.32 6.25
N ARG A 661 -18.94 -9.17 5.64
CA ARG A 661 -20.20 -9.03 4.86
C ARG A 661 -20.13 -9.55 3.43
N MET A 662 -18.93 -9.82 2.92
CA MET A 662 -18.76 -10.26 1.54
C MET A 662 -19.25 -11.70 1.39
N PRO A 663 -20.20 -11.98 0.47
CA PRO A 663 -20.79 -13.31 0.33
C PRO A 663 -19.80 -14.31 -0.29
N ASP A 664 -20.02 -15.60 -0.05
CA ASP A 664 -19.27 -16.65 -0.74
C ASP A 664 -19.76 -16.83 -2.18
N PHE A 665 -18.84 -16.77 -3.13
CA PHE A 665 -19.16 -16.89 -4.56
C PHE A 665 -19.20 -18.35 -5.02
N ALA A 666 -18.57 -19.26 -4.27
CA ALA A 666 -18.50 -20.67 -4.57
C ALA A 666 -19.10 -21.54 -3.46
N ILE A 667 -20.02 -22.44 -3.82
CA ILE A 667 -20.48 -23.52 -2.94
C ILE A 667 -19.99 -24.84 -3.52
N GLY A 668 -19.13 -25.54 -2.78
CA GLY A 668 -18.51 -26.79 -3.25
C GLY A 668 -17.70 -26.61 -4.54
N GLY A 669 -17.02 -25.47 -4.70
CA GLY A 669 -16.16 -25.17 -5.85
C GLY A 669 -16.89 -24.80 -7.13
N LYS A 670 -18.20 -24.56 -7.04
CA LYS A 670 -19.02 -24.13 -8.18
C LYS A 670 -19.67 -22.80 -7.88
N SER A 671 -19.71 -21.96 -8.91
CA SER A 671 -20.42 -20.69 -8.84
C SER A 671 -21.90 -20.91 -8.51
N GLN A 672 -22.44 -20.02 -7.68
CA GLN A 672 -23.88 -19.94 -7.43
C GLN A 672 -24.65 -19.48 -8.67
N PHE A 673 -23.99 -18.76 -9.60
CA PHE A 673 -24.58 -18.18 -10.80
C PHE A 673 -24.20 -18.98 -12.06
N LYS A 674 -24.90 -20.10 -12.27
CA LYS A 674 -24.66 -21.02 -13.40
C LYS A 674 -25.04 -20.46 -14.77
N GLY A 675 -25.82 -19.37 -14.82
CA GLY A 675 -26.21 -18.70 -16.05
C GLY A 675 -25.07 -18.01 -16.78
N PHE A 676 -23.94 -17.79 -16.10
CA PHE A 676 -22.76 -17.12 -16.63
C PHE A 676 -21.62 -18.12 -16.79
N MET A 677 -20.99 -18.13 -17.98
CA MET A 677 -19.80 -18.95 -18.27
C MET A 677 -19.95 -20.42 -17.84
N GLU A 678 -21.13 -21.00 -18.03
CA GLU A 678 -21.44 -22.40 -17.68
C GLU A 678 -21.26 -22.73 -16.18
N GLY A 679 -21.20 -21.72 -15.31
CA GLY A 679 -20.92 -21.87 -13.88
C GLY A 679 -19.46 -22.14 -13.54
N ASP A 680 -18.54 -21.95 -14.49
CA ASP A 680 -17.10 -22.05 -14.29
C ASP A 680 -16.60 -20.84 -13.47
N LEU A 681 -16.29 -21.08 -12.20
CA LEU A 681 -15.87 -20.04 -11.27
C LEU A 681 -14.59 -19.33 -11.70
N ASP A 682 -13.62 -20.06 -12.26
CA ASP A 682 -12.35 -19.48 -12.66
C ASP A 682 -12.54 -18.49 -13.81
N ARG A 683 -13.30 -18.89 -14.83
CA ARG A 683 -13.63 -17.99 -15.95
C ARG A 683 -14.43 -16.77 -15.48
N GLN A 684 -15.34 -16.95 -14.52
CA GLN A 684 -16.10 -15.83 -13.95
C GLN A 684 -15.19 -14.86 -13.20
N ILE A 685 -14.23 -15.36 -12.41
CA ILE A 685 -13.23 -14.53 -11.74
C ILE A 685 -12.36 -13.79 -12.77
N ASP A 686 -11.94 -14.46 -13.86
CA ASP A 686 -11.16 -13.84 -14.92
C ASP A 686 -11.91 -12.67 -15.59
N ALA A 687 -13.20 -12.83 -15.85
CA ALA A 687 -14.03 -11.77 -16.41
C ALA A 687 -14.30 -10.61 -15.43
N MET A 688 -14.53 -10.90 -14.15
CA MET A 688 -14.62 -9.87 -13.12
C MET A 688 -13.31 -9.08 -13.03
N TRP A 689 -12.16 -9.78 -13.04
CA TRP A 689 -10.84 -9.12 -13.04
C TRP A 689 -10.66 -8.23 -14.26
N ALA A 690 -10.90 -8.75 -15.47
CA ALA A 690 -10.75 -7.96 -16.71
C ALA A 690 -11.63 -6.70 -16.72
N TYR A 691 -12.82 -6.77 -16.13
CA TYR A 691 -13.70 -5.61 -15.96
C TYR A 691 -13.14 -4.60 -14.92
N PHE A 692 -12.67 -5.08 -13.76
CA PHE A 692 -12.05 -4.21 -12.74
C PHE A 692 -10.70 -3.63 -13.15
N SER A 693 -9.97 -4.30 -14.05
CA SER A 693 -8.73 -3.80 -14.66
C SER A 693 -8.93 -2.54 -15.52
N LEU A 694 -10.16 -2.20 -15.86
CA LEU A 694 -10.47 -0.91 -16.50
C LEU A 694 -10.36 0.27 -15.52
N GLY A 695 -10.27 0.02 -14.22
CA GLY A 695 -10.07 1.04 -13.19
C GLY A 695 -11.18 2.09 -13.17
N GLU A 696 -10.82 3.36 -13.07
CA GLU A 696 -11.75 4.50 -13.16
C GLU A 696 -12.50 4.59 -14.51
N HIS A 697 -12.06 3.83 -15.52
CA HIS A 697 -12.73 3.73 -16.83
C HIS A 697 -13.74 2.59 -16.93
N LEU A 698 -13.97 1.82 -15.86
CA LEU A 698 -14.94 0.74 -15.92
C LEU A 698 -16.36 1.30 -16.13
N PRO A 699 -17.10 0.80 -17.15
CA PRO A 699 -18.47 1.24 -17.40
C PRO A 699 -19.42 0.63 -16.37
N PRO A 700 -20.23 1.43 -15.65
CA PRO A 700 -21.07 0.89 -14.58
C PRO A 700 -22.17 -0.02 -15.16
N PRO A 701 -22.77 -0.90 -14.35
CA PRO A 701 -23.87 -1.75 -14.80
C PRO A 701 -25.13 -0.92 -15.10
N ASP A 702 -25.99 -1.46 -15.97
CA ASP A 702 -27.17 -0.75 -16.53
C ASP A 702 -28.09 -0.20 -15.43
N GLU A 703 -28.14 -0.85 -14.26
CA GLU A 703 -29.04 -0.47 -13.17
C GLU A 703 -28.55 0.71 -12.31
N LEU A 704 -27.27 1.12 -12.42
CA LEU A 704 -26.75 2.30 -11.72
C LEU A 704 -27.18 3.61 -12.42
N ALA A 705 -27.68 3.51 -13.65
CA ALA A 705 -28.20 4.64 -14.40
C ALA A 705 -29.44 5.24 -13.73
N SER A 706 -29.27 6.32 -12.97
CA SER A 706 -30.38 6.98 -12.28
C SER A 706 -31.42 7.54 -13.27
N PRO A 707 -32.70 7.15 -13.18
CA PRO A 707 -33.76 7.75 -13.98
C PRO A 707 -33.97 9.21 -13.53
N GLY A 708 -33.38 10.16 -14.26
CA GLY A 708 -33.52 11.60 -14.00
C GLY A 708 -32.20 12.36 -13.87
N GLY A 709 -31.06 11.67 -13.82
CA GLY A 709 -29.75 12.30 -13.90
C GLY A 709 -29.44 12.80 -15.31
N TYR A 710 -28.57 13.81 -15.41
CA TYR A 710 -28.06 14.27 -16.70
C TYR A 710 -26.90 13.41 -17.22
N GLN A 711 -26.37 12.50 -16.40
CA GLN A 711 -25.37 11.52 -16.82
C GLN A 711 -26.01 10.45 -17.72
N LEU A 712 -25.44 10.26 -18.91
CA LEU A 712 -25.83 9.22 -19.85
C LEU A 712 -24.94 7.98 -19.65
N PHE A 713 -25.57 6.85 -19.37
CA PHE A 713 -24.90 5.55 -19.25
C PHE A 713 -25.15 4.72 -20.50
N VAL A 714 -24.12 4.02 -20.98
CA VAL A 714 -24.20 3.16 -22.16
C VAL A 714 -24.60 1.77 -21.71
N GLY A 715 -25.81 1.31 -22.05
CA GLY A 715 -26.25 -0.04 -21.70
C GLY A 715 -25.58 -1.14 -22.53
N SER A 716 -26.28 -2.27 -22.71
CA SER A 716 -25.85 -3.39 -23.58
C SER A 716 -25.73 -3.07 -25.09
N ARG A 717 -26.21 -1.90 -25.55
CA ARG A 717 -26.16 -1.46 -26.94
C ARG A 717 -25.48 -0.09 -27.07
N PRO A 718 -24.81 0.21 -28.18
CA PRO A 718 -24.23 1.53 -28.40
C PRO A 718 -25.26 2.65 -28.23
N LEU A 719 -24.86 3.71 -27.54
CA LEU A 719 -25.66 4.91 -27.34
C LEU A 719 -25.13 6.02 -28.24
N VAL A 720 -26.00 6.67 -29.01
CA VAL A 720 -25.64 7.80 -29.89
C VAL A 720 -26.28 9.07 -29.36
N HIS A 721 -25.46 10.07 -29.04
CA HIS A 721 -25.91 11.38 -28.55
C HIS A 721 -25.37 12.51 -29.42
N ARG A 722 -26.21 13.49 -29.74
CA ARG A 722 -25.80 14.67 -30.53
C ARG A 722 -25.78 15.90 -29.64
N GLY A 723 -24.76 16.75 -29.79
CA GLY A 723 -24.66 17.97 -28.99
C GLY A 723 -23.44 18.82 -29.32
N PHE A 724 -23.14 19.76 -28.42
CA PHE A 724 -22.01 20.66 -28.55
C PHE A 724 -20.81 20.06 -27.82
N PHE A 725 -19.71 19.87 -28.56
CA PHE A 725 -18.47 19.33 -28.03
C PHE A 725 -17.36 20.34 -28.24
N GLU A 726 -16.41 20.38 -27.31
CA GLU A 726 -15.26 21.28 -27.40
C GLU A 726 -14.44 21.04 -28.68
N LYS A 727 -14.20 19.77 -29.03
CA LYS A 727 -13.38 19.38 -30.18
C LYS A 727 -14.18 18.97 -31.42
N ALA A 728 -15.35 18.35 -31.24
CA ALA A 728 -16.22 17.92 -32.36
C ALA A 728 -17.26 18.99 -32.77
N GLY A 729 -17.12 20.20 -32.25
CA GLY A 729 -17.88 21.37 -32.66
C GLY A 729 -19.37 21.31 -32.29
N SER A 730 -20.15 22.14 -33.00
CA SER A 730 -21.58 22.35 -32.73
C SER A 730 -22.50 21.25 -33.27
N ARG A 731 -21.99 20.40 -34.16
CA ARG A 731 -22.70 19.25 -34.74
C ARG A 731 -22.02 17.93 -34.36
N GLY A 732 -21.39 17.87 -33.21
CA GLY A 732 -20.72 16.66 -32.75
C GLY A 732 -21.71 15.54 -32.43
N ILE A 733 -21.29 14.32 -32.73
CA ILE A 733 -22.01 13.07 -32.46
C ILE A 733 -21.11 12.21 -31.59
N ALA A 734 -21.50 12.00 -30.34
CA ALA A 734 -20.85 11.04 -29.45
C ALA A 734 -21.49 9.66 -29.58
N VAL A 735 -20.66 8.63 -29.56
CA VAL A 735 -21.06 7.23 -29.57
C VAL A 735 -20.36 6.54 -28.42
N GLY A 736 -21.15 6.00 -27.50
CA GLY A 736 -20.65 5.21 -26.38
C GLY A 736 -20.89 3.73 -26.61
N LEU A 737 -19.91 2.89 -26.29
CA LEU A 737 -19.96 1.45 -26.47
C LEU A 737 -20.04 0.72 -25.12
N ALA A 738 -20.65 -0.47 -25.12
CA ALA A 738 -20.92 -1.24 -23.91
C ALA A 738 -19.64 -1.69 -23.16
N ASN A 739 -18.50 -1.73 -23.85
CA ASN A 739 -17.18 -2.06 -23.29
C ASN A 739 -16.50 -0.86 -22.60
N GLY A 740 -17.18 0.28 -22.45
CA GLY A 740 -16.66 1.46 -21.75
C GLY A 740 -15.80 2.39 -22.61
N LEU A 741 -15.65 2.07 -23.90
CA LEU A 741 -14.97 2.92 -24.86
C LEU A 741 -15.97 3.80 -25.61
N ASN A 742 -15.57 5.03 -25.89
CA ASN A 742 -16.43 6.04 -26.45
C ASN A 742 -15.68 6.84 -27.52
N TYR A 743 -16.40 7.46 -28.45
CA TYR A 743 -15.80 8.35 -29.44
C TYR A 743 -16.73 9.49 -29.85
N SER A 744 -16.14 10.55 -30.42
CA SER A 744 -16.89 11.66 -31.01
C SER A 744 -16.57 11.83 -32.49
N PHE A 745 -17.61 12.16 -33.24
CA PHE A 745 -17.57 12.39 -34.68
C PHE A 745 -18.05 13.81 -34.97
N ASP A 746 -17.26 14.57 -35.72
CA ASP A 746 -17.61 15.89 -36.20
C ASP A 746 -18.43 15.72 -37.49
N ALA A 747 -19.72 16.06 -37.43
CA ALA A 747 -20.60 16.01 -38.59
C ALA A 747 -20.45 17.22 -39.53
N ASP A 748 -19.83 18.32 -39.11
CA ASP A 748 -19.51 19.42 -40.03
C ASP A 748 -18.34 19.03 -40.93
N GLU A 749 -17.28 18.45 -40.35
CA GLU A 749 -16.10 18.01 -41.07
C GLU A 749 -16.18 16.57 -41.59
N GLY A 750 -17.16 15.77 -41.17
CA GLY A 750 -17.26 14.35 -41.56
C GLY A 750 -16.03 13.55 -41.12
N ARG A 751 -15.64 13.66 -39.84
CA ARG A 751 -14.45 12.98 -39.32
C ARG A 751 -14.61 12.48 -37.88
N LEU A 752 -13.91 11.39 -37.57
CA LEU A 752 -13.64 10.98 -36.18
C LEU A 752 -12.70 12.01 -35.52
N VAL A 753 -13.01 12.40 -34.28
CA VAL A 753 -12.30 13.47 -33.55
C VAL A 753 -11.51 12.94 -32.38
N GLU A 754 -12.15 12.19 -31.48
CA GLU A 754 -11.50 11.70 -30.27
C GLU A 754 -12.07 10.35 -29.83
N VAL A 755 -11.28 9.60 -29.06
CA VAL A 755 -11.66 8.37 -28.37
C VAL A 755 -11.32 8.54 -26.89
N TRP A 756 -12.24 8.16 -26.01
CA TRP A 756 -12.04 8.20 -24.55
C TRP A 756 -12.59 6.95 -23.88
N GLY A 757 -12.01 6.59 -22.72
CA GLY A 757 -12.47 5.51 -21.85
C GLY A 757 -13.28 6.03 -20.67
N GLY A 758 -14.15 5.19 -20.10
CA GLY A 758 -14.90 5.49 -18.88
C GLY A 758 -16.27 6.12 -19.12
N SER A 759 -16.63 7.07 -18.24
CA SER A 759 -17.91 7.77 -18.29
C SER A 759 -18.20 8.32 -19.70
N PHE A 760 -19.39 7.98 -20.21
CA PHE A 760 -19.75 8.38 -21.57
C PHE A 760 -19.96 9.87 -21.68
N LEU A 761 -20.98 10.44 -21.03
CA LEU A 761 -21.28 11.87 -21.16
C LEU A 761 -22.25 12.39 -20.10
N ASN A 762 -22.03 13.63 -19.64
CA ASN A 762 -23.04 14.42 -18.93
C ASN A 762 -23.77 15.36 -19.91
N ALA A 763 -25.05 15.07 -20.15
CA ALA A 763 -25.93 15.79 -21.08
C ALA A 763 -26.56 17.07 -20.52
N SER A 764 -26.22 17.51 -19.31
CA SER A 764 -26.77 18.74 -18.69
C SER A 764 -26.61 19.95 -19.61
N GLY A 765 -25.48 20.05 -20.30
CA GLY A 765 -25.22 21.10 -21.28
C GLY A 765 -26.19 21.08 -22.45
N SER A 766 -26.62 19.91 -22.95
CA SER A 766 -27.63 19.83 -24.03
C SER A 766 -28.99 20.41 -23.60
N TRP A 767 -29.26 20.51 -22.31
CA TRP A 767 -30.54 20.94 -21.75
C TRP A 767 -30.47 22.27 -20.98
N ALA A 768 -29.31 22.93 -20.99
CA ALA A 768 -29.11 24.26 -20.43
C ALA A 768 -29.74 25.35 -21.34
N GLY A 769 -31.07 25.50 -21.26
CA GLY A 769 -31.81 26.56 -21.95
C GLY A 769 -31.95 26.39 -23.47
N ARG A 770 -32.39 27.45 -24.18
CA ARG A 770 -32.59 27.44 -25.63
C ARG A 770 -31.25 27.72 -26.34
N GLY A 771 -30.44 26.68 -26.49
CA GLY A 771 -29.16 26.78 -27.20
C GLY A 771 -28.14 25.75 -26.73
N GLY A 772 -28.28 25.24 -25.50
CA GLY A 772 -27.34 24.32 -24.88
C GLY A 772 -25.96 24.92 -24.62
N SER A 773 -25.11 24.16 -23.94
CA SER A 773 -23.70 24.45 -23.72
C SER A 773 -22.85 23.23 -24.09
N VAL A 774 -21.53 23.41 -24.10
CA VAL A 774 -20.57 22.32 -24.31
C VAL A 774 -20.82 21.22 -23.28
N LEU A 775 -20.78 19.98 -23.75
CA LEU A 775 -21.00 18.78 -22.97
C LEU A 775 -19.73 18.37 -22.20
N GLY A 776 -19.92 17.99 -20.93
CA GLY A 776 -18.86 17.57 -20.01
C GLY A 776 -19.04 16.14 -19.50
N GLY A 777 -18.38 15.80 -18.39
CA GLY A 777 -18.52 14.50 -17.72
C GLY A 777 -18.10 13.30 -18.58
N ARG A 778 -17.14 13.52 -19.48
CA ARG A 778 -16.47 12.49 -20.28
C ARG A 778 -15.28 11.96 -19.48
N GLY A 779 -14.95 10.69 -19.64
CA GLY A 779 -13.74 10.10 -19.05
C GLY A 779 -12.44 10.49 -19.80
N GLU A 780 -11.38 9.73 -19.57
CA GLU A 780 -10.02 10.04 -20.05
C GLU A 780 -9.88 9.88 -21.57
N VAL A 781 -9.32 10.90 -22.24
CA VAL A 781 -9.03 10.88 -23.68
C VAL A 781 -7.84 9.95 -23.97
N LEU A 782 -8.12 8.83 -24.64
CA LEU A 782 -7.13 7.84 -25.04
C LEU A 782 -6.47 8.19 -26.38
N TRP A 783 -7.21 8.87 -27.26
CA TRP A 783 -6.71 9.23 -28.58
C TRP A 783 -7.45 10.44 -29.16
N GLU A 784 -6.74 11.25 -29.94
CA GLU A 784 -7.29 12.40 -30.64
C GLU A 784 -6.79 12.46 -32.08
N ALA A 785 -7.70 12.64 -33.02
CA ALA A 785 -7.39 12.76 -34.44
C ALA A 785 -6.56 14.02 -34.76
N LEU A 786 -5.79 13.96 -35.85
CA LEU A 786 -5.19 15.16 -36.44
C LEU A 786 -6.26 16.15 -36.92
N ALA A 787 -5.93 17.44 -36.92
CA ALA A 787 -6.79 18.45 -37.51
C ALA A 787 -7.01 18.20 -39.02
N GLY A 788 -8.23 18.45 -39.48
CA GLY A 788 -8.67 18.22 -40.86
C GLY A 788 -9.16 16.80 -41.15
N PRO A 789 -9.41 16.48 -42.43
CA PRO A 789 -10.09 15.24 -42.85
C PRO A 789 -9.35 13.98 -42.39
N GLY A 790 -10.08 13.03 -41.81
CA GLY A 790 -9.53 11.71 -41.49
C GLY A 790 -9.31 10.82 -42.71
N VAL A 791 -10.08 11.07 -43.79
CA VAL A 791 -9.93 10.48 -45.12
C VAL A 791 -10.01 11.61 -46.15
N CYS A 792 -9.07 11.65 -47.08
CA CYS A 792 -9.05 12.57 -48.21
C CYS A 792 -9.37 11.81 -49.50
N VAL A 793 -10.23 12.35 -50.37
CA VAL A 793 -10.59 11.74 -51.66
C VAL A 793 -10.44 12.76 -52.78
N GLY A 794 -9.58 12.47 -53.77
CA GLY A 794 -9.38 13.30 -54.97
C GLY A 794 -8.75 14.68 -54.67
N LEU A 795 -7.45 14.72 -54.40
CA LEU A 795 -6.74 15.93 -53.95
C LEU A 795 -6.68 17.07 -55.00
N PRO A 796 -6.85 18.36 -54.60
CA PRO A 796 -7.04 18.85 -53.23
C PRO A 796 -8.45 18.58 -52.68
N ASP A 797 -8.54 18.25 -51.38
CA ASP A 797 -9.77 17.92 -50.65
C ASP A 797 -10.39 19.19 -50.06
N GLU A 798 -11.37 19.78 -50.76
CA GLU A 798 -11.89 21.13 -50.45
C GLU A 798 -13.36 21.12 -49.95
N ASP A 799 -14.17 20.13 -50.33
CA ASP A 799 -15.61 20.11 -50.04
C ASP A 799 -16.05 18.86 -49.25
N GLY A 800 -16.54 19.04 -48.02
CA GLY A 800 -17.12 17.99 -47.18
C GLY A 800 -18.59 18.25 -46.82
N ARG A 801 -19.44 17.21 -46.88
CA ARG A 801 -20.85 17.30 -46.50
C ARG A 801 -21.37 16.05 -45.83
N PHE A 802 -21.78 16.15 -44.57
CA PHE A 802 -22.44 15.06 -43.87
C PHE A 802 -23.86 14.81 -44.38
N ARG A 803 -24.19 13.53 -44.58
CA ARG A 803 -25.47 13.05 -45.11
C ARG A 803 -26.33 12.37 -44.04
N GLY A 804 -25.71 11.82 -43.00
CA GLY A 804 -26.41 11.21 -41.87
C GLY A 804 -25.64 10.01 -41.32
N TYR A 805 -26.32 9.17 -40.54
CA TYR A 805 -25.84 7.84 -40.20
C TYR A 805 -27.01 6.86 -40.15
N ARG A 806 -26.72 5.57 -40.35
CA ARG A 806 -27.65 4.47 -40.11
C ARG A 806 -27.16 3.62 -38.96
N LEU A 807 -28.07 3.13 -38.13
CA LEU A 807 -27.77 2.16 -37.08
C LEU A 807 -28.01 0.76 -37.63
N ASP A 808 -27.09 -0.16 -37.37
CA ASP A 808 -27.32 -1.59 -37.64
C ASP A 808 -28.19 -2.25 -36.56
N ALA A 809 -28.44 -3.55 -36.71
CA ALA A 809 -29.27 -4.31 -35.80
C ALA A 809 -28.72 -4.33 -34.37
N GLU A 810 -27.42 -4.17 -34.19
CA GLU A 810 -26.70 -4.11 -32.92
C GLU A 810 -26.60 -2.70 -32.35
N GLY A 811 -26.88 -1.67 -33.16
CA GLY A 811 -26.94 -0.26 -32.77
C GLY A 811 -25.69 0.54 -33.14
N TYR A 812 -24.73 -0.05 -33.85
CA TYR A 812 -23.54 0.67 -34.29
C TYR A 812 -23.89 1.63 -35.44
N PRO A 813 -23.42 2.89 -35.38
CA PRO A 813 -23.61 3.82 -36.48
C PRO A 813 -22.62 3.55 -37.62
N THR A 814 -23.14 3.56 -38.84
CA THR A 814 -22.37 3.79 -40.06
C THR A 814 -22.64 5.22 -40.50
N PHE A 815 -21.63 6.08 -40.40
CA PHE A 815 -21.68 7.47 -40.81
C PHE A 815 -21.59 7.59 -42.32
N HIS A 816 -22.40 8.46 -42.90
CA HIS A 816 -22.44 8.73 -44.33
C HIS A 816 -22.17 10.21 -44.58
N TYR A 817 -21.15 10.49 -45.37
CA TYR A 817 -20.76 11.82 -45.78
C TYR A 817 -20.20 11.81 -47.19
N GLN A 818 -20.20 12.97 -47.83
CA GLN A 818 -19.55 13.18 -49.12
C GLN A 818 -18.29 13.99 -48.95
N ARG A 819 -17.24 13.65 -49.72
CA ARG A 819 -16.05 14.49 -49.90
C ARG A 819 -15.72 14.60 -51.38
N ASN A 820 -15.52 15.82 -51.88
CA ASN A 820 -15.26 16.12 -53.28
C ASN A 820 -16.26 15.42 -54.24
N GLY A 821 -17.53 15.30 -53.83
CA GLY A 821 -18.59 14.64 -54.60
C GLY A 821 -18.66 13.12 -54.46
N PHE A 822 -17.69 12.47 -53.82
CA PHE A 822 -17.67 11.02 -53.60
C PHE A 822 -18.38 10.64 -52.30
N ASP A 823 -19.22 9.62 -52.34
CA ASP A 823 -19.92 9.10 -51.16
C ASP A 823 -19.02 8.17 -50.34
N ILE A 824 -18.96 8.43 -49.03
CA ILE A 824 -18.14 7.70 -48.05
C ILE A 824 -19.05 7.21 -46.93
N GLU A 825 -19.05 5.90 -46.72
CA GLU A 825 -19.58 5.28 -45.51
C GLU A 825 -18.43 4.91 -44.57
N GLU A 826 -18.51 5.30 -43.31
CA GLU A 826 -17.53 4.99 -42.28
C GLU A 826 -18.19 4.33 -41.05
N LYS A 827 -17.66 3.18 -40.65
CA LYS A 827 -18.03 2.51 -39.39
C LYS A 827 -16.82 2.46 -38.46
N VAL A 828 -17.01 2.93 -37.23
CA VAL A 828 -15.98 2.99 -36.19
C VAL A 828 -16.27 1.93 -35.14
N MET A 829 -15.25 1.12 -34.82
CA MET A 829 -15.31 0.07 -33.81
C MET A 829 -14.12 0.22 -32.87
N LEU A 830 -14.37 0.08 -31.56
CA LEU A 830 -13.33 0.11 -30.54
C LEU A 830 -13.33 -1.22 -29.78
N ARG A 831 -12.14 -1.79 -29.57
CA ARG A 831 -11.95 -3.05 -28.83
C ARG A 831 -11.12 -2.79 -27.59
N ALA A 832 -11.62 -3.23 -26.44
CA ALA A 832 -10.87 -3.27 -25.19
C ALA A 832 -9.80 -4.36 -25.27
N GLY A 833 -8.62 -4.06 -24.73
CA GLY A 833 -7.48 -4.96 -24.69
C GLY A 833 -6.31 -4.35 -23.93
N PRO A 834 -5.19 -5.08 -23.76
CA PRO A 834 -3.97 -4.55 -23.14
C PRO A 834 -3.48 -3.27 -23.82
N GLN A 835 -3.74 -3.15 -25.12
CA GLN A 835 -3.72 -1.90 -25.85
C GLN A 835 -5.08 -1.77 -26.54
N THR A 836 -5.75 -0.64 -26.35
CA THR A 836 -7.05 -0.39 -26.99
C THR A 836 -6.85 -0.35 -28.51
N ARG A 837 -7.79 -0.97 -29.26
CA ARG A 837 -7.74 -0.93 -30.74
C ARG A 837 -8.88 -0.12 -31.30
N LEU A 838 -8.56 0.79 -32.21
CA LEU A 838 -9.51 1.55 -33.02
C LEU A 838 -9.50 1.01 -34.44
N GLN A 839 -10.64 0.47 -34.89
CA GLN A 839 -10.84 0.02 -36.26
C GLN A 839 -11.84 0.93 -36.97
N ARG A 840 -11.44 1.46 -38.13
CA ARG A 840 -12.27 2.29 -39.01
C ARG A 840 -12.46 1.56 -40.34
N ALA A 841 -13.69 1.19 -40.65
CA ALA A 841 -14.06 0.55 -41.91
C ALA A 841 -14.73 1.57 -42.83
N PHE A 842 -14.24 1.65 -44.06
CA PHE A 842 -14.70 2.60 -45.07
C PHE A 842 -15.24 1.87 -46.30
N ARG A 843 -16.30 2.43 -46.89
CA ARG A 843 -16.76 2.12 -48.24
C ARG A 843 -16.89 3.43 -49.01
N ILE A 844 -16.17 3.53 -50.12
CA ILE A 844 -16.10 4.75 -50.94
C ILE A 844 -16.65 4.41 -52.32
N GLU A 845 -17.67 5.13 -52.76
CA GLU A 845 -18.23 5.02 -54.11
C GLU A 845 -17.50 5.97 -55.04
N THR A 846 -16.83 5.42 -56.05
CA THR A 846 -15.94 6.16 -56.95
C THR A 846 -16.56 6.37 -58.33
N GLY A 847 -17.66 5.68 -58.64
CA GLY A 847 -18.39 5.85 -59.90
C GLY A 847 -17.62 5.47 -61.17
N GLY A 848 -16.51 4.72 -61.05
CA GLY A 848 -15.62 4.42 -62.16
C GLY A 848 -14.48 5.41 -62.35
N GLU A 849 -14.30 6.39 -61.46
CA GLU A 849 -13.24 7.39 -61.59
C GLU A 849 -11.88 6.89 -61.10
N SER A 850 -10.80 7.42 -61.70
CA SER A 850 -9.44 7.20 -61.21
C SER A 850 -9.13 8.21 -60.11
N ILE A 851 -8.93 7.72 -58.88
CA ILE A 851 -8.80 8.58 -57.70
C ILE A 851 -7.66 8.11 -56.77
N THR A 852 -7.12 9.07 -56.03
CA THR A 852 -6.22 8.82 -54.90
C THR A 852 -6.99 9.05 -53.60
N VAL A 853 -6.95 8.07 -52.69
CA VAL A 853 -7.54 8.14 -51.35
C VAL A 853 -6.45 8.14 -50.30
N GLY A 854 -6.45 9.13 -49.42
CA GLY A 854 -5.55 9.21 -48.27
C GLY A 854 -6.26 8.85 -46.97
N PHE A 855 -5.66 8.00 -46.14
CA PHE A 855 -6.16 7.65 -44.79
C PHE A 855 -5.16 8.14 -43.75
N ARG A 856 -5.57 9.04 -42.84
CA ARG A 856 -4.67 9.58 -41.80
C ARG A 856 -4.68 8.71 -40.54
N ALA A 857 -3.50 8.46 -39.98
CA ALA A 857 -3.30 7.78 -38.70
C ALA A 857 -2.43 8.62 -37.75
N ARG A 858 -2.81 8.70 -36.48
CA ARG A 858 -2.04 9.33 -35.40
C ARG A 858 -1.69 8.28 -34.34
N THR A 859 -0.78 7.38 -34.68
CA THR A 859 -0.23 6.35 -33.78
C THR A 859 1.04 5.77 -34.41
N ALA A 860 1.91 5.20 -33.59
CA ALA A 860 3.11 4.49 -34.04
C ALA A 860 2.83 3.11 -34.67
N LYS A 861 1.63 2.54 -34.44
CA LYS A 861 1.24 1.22 -34.96
C LYS A 861 -0.09 1.29 -35.69
N ALA A 862 -0.03 1.24 -37.02
CA ALA A 862 -1.21 1.29 -37.88
C ALA A 862 -1.14 0.26 -39.01
N ARG A 863 -2.30 -0.29 -39.39
CA ARG A 863 -2.45 -1.21 -40.51
C ARG A 863 -3.62 -0.77 -41.37
N LEU A 864 -3.38 -0.63 -42.67
CA LEU A 864 -4.43 -0.43 -43.67
C LEU A 864 -4.58 -1.68 -44.53
N ARG A 865 -5.79 -2.22 -44.58
CA ARG A 865 -6.21 -3.21 -45.58
C ARG A 865 -7.21 -2.57 -46.52
N TRP A 866 -7.14 -2.88 -47.81
CA TRP A 866 -8.10 -2.35 -48.78
C TRP A 866 -8.35 -3.31 -49.94
N ARG A 867 -9.50 -3.18 -50.59
CA ARG A 867 -9.86 -3.91 -51.81
C ARG A 867 -10.75 -3.06 -52.70
N THR A 868 -10.83 -3.43 -53.97
CA THR A 868 -11.68 -2.76 -54.97
C THR A 868 -12.69 -3.73 -55.55
N ASP A 869 -13.92 -3.28 -55.77
CA ASP A 869 -15.00 -4.01 -56.46
C ASP A 869 -15.20 -5.46 -55.96
N GLY A 870 -15.06 -5.66 -54.65
CA GLY A 870 -15.20 -6.95 -53.98
C GLY A 870 -14.05 -7.95 -54.24
N GLY A 871 -12.93 -7.49 -54.79
CA GLY A 871 -11.73 -8.28 -55.07
C GLY A 871 -10.95 -8.73 -53.82
N ALA A 872 -9.70 -9.14 -54.05
CA ALA A 872 -8.80 -9.58 -52.99
C ALA A 872 -8.35 -8.41 -52.09
N TRP A 873 -8.13 -8.69 -50.81
CA TRP A 873 -7.58 -7.71 -49.88
C TRP A 873 -6.08 -7.50 -50.11
N HIS A 874 -5.69 -6.24 -50.25
CA HIS A 874 -4.33 -5.75 -50.14
C HIS A 874 -4.07 -5.32 -48.69
N ASP A 875 -2.82 -5.45 -48.25
CA ASP A 875 -2.42 -5.16 -46.88
C ASP A 875 -1.19 -4.25 -46.88
N SER A 876 -1.18 -3.28 -46.00
CA SER A 876 -0.10 -2.31 -45.83
C SER A 876 0.07 -2.07 -44.33
N ASN A 877 1.19 -2.58 -43.81
CA ASN A 877 1.56 -2.45 -42.40
C ASN A 877 2.58 -1.34 -42.25
N HIS A 878 2.43 -0.54 -41.20
CA HIS A 878 3.46 0.40 -40.77
C HIS A 878 3.86 0.14 -39.31
N ASN A 879 5.16 -0.02 -39.09
CA ASN A 879 5.81 -0.15 -37.78
C ASN A 879 6.99 0.84 -37.74
N GLY A 880 6.79 2.05 -37.22
CA GLY A 880 7.79 3.11 -37.20
C GLY A 880 7.83 3.88 -35.89
N THR A 881 8.81 4.77 -35.75
CA THR A 881 9.05 5.60 -34.55
C THR A 881 8.42 7.00 -34.64
N GLU A 882 7.85 7.38 -35.79
CA GLU A 882 7.22 8.69 -35.99
C GLU A 882 5.71 8.62 -35.70
N ALA A 883 5.19 9.61 -34.97
CA ALA A 883 3.82 9.60 -34.42
C ALA A 883 2.71 9.91 -35.43
N PHE A 884 3.06 10.17 -36.70
CA PHE A 884 2.15 10.70 -37.72
C PHE A 884 2.43 10.09 -39.09
N GLU A 885 1.56 9.21 -39.58
CA GLU A 885 1.63 8.73 -40.96
C GLU A 885 0.24 8.61 -41.59
N GLY A 886 0.18 8.86 -42.90
CA GLY A 886 -1.01 8.64 -43.71
C GLY A 886 -0.76 7.56 -44.76
N PHE A 887 -1.72 6.68 -44.99
CA PHE A 887 -1.70 5.73 -46.09
C PHE A 887 -2.30 6.39 -47.34
N SER A 888 -1.83 6.00 -48.52
CA SER A 888 -2.44 6.40 -49.79
C SER A 888 -2.74 5.19 -50.64
N VAL A 889 -3.91 5.22 -51.29
CA VAL A 889 -4.40 4.18 -52.20
C VAL A 889 -4.74 4.84 -53.51
N GLU A 890 -4.09 4.41 -54.59
CA GLU A 890 -4.38 4.86 -55.95
C GLU A 890 -5.12 3.76 -56.71
N VAL A 891 -6.27 4.10 -57.28
CA VAL A 891 -7.10 3.15 -58.03
C VAL A 891 -7.54 3.76 -59.35
N LYS A 892 -7.76 2.91 -60.36
CA LYS A 892 -8.19 3.31 -61.71
C LYS A 892 -9.39 2.49 -62.13
N ASP A 893 -10.41 3.18 -62.65
CA ASP A 893 -11.60 2.59 -63.26
C ASP A 893 -12.36 1.61 -62.34
N VAL A 894 -12.33 1.85 -61.03
CA VAL A 894 -13.04 1.04 -60.02
C VAL A 894 -14.38 1.69 -59.67
N GLN A 895 -15.37 0.89 -59.27
CA GLN A 895 -16.67 1.40 -58.82
C GLN A 895 -16.71 1.69 -57.32
N THR A 896 -15.97 0.89 -56.55
CA THR A 896 -15.99 0.90 -55.09
C THR A 896 -14.64 0.56 -54.51
N ILE A 897 -14.27 1.28 -53.45
CA ILE A 897 -13.13 0.96 -52.58
C ILE A 897 -13.67 0.60 -51.20
N GLU A 898 -13.22 -0.52 -50.65
CA GLU A 898 -13.43 -0.88 -49.25
C GLU A 898 -12.09 -0.89 -48.53
N ALA A 899 -12.01 -0.24 -47.37
CA ALA A 899 -10.78 -0.13 -46.59
C ALA A 899 -11.02 -0.34 -45.09
N GLU A 900 -10.05 -0.94 -44.40
CA GLU A 900 -10.02 -1.15 -42.96
C GLU A 900 -8.72 -0.57 -42.41
N LEU A 901 -8.82 0.48 -41.60
CA LEU A 901 -7.70 1.08 -40.87
C LEU A 901 -7.77 0.65 -39.40
N GLU A 902 -6.78 -0.10 -38.93
CA GLU A 902 -6.61 -0.51 -37.54
C GLU A 902 -5.48 0.27 -36.88
N LEU A 903 -5.78 0.91 -35.74
CA LEU A 903 -4.86 1.69 -34.92
C LEU A 903 -4.74 1.06 -33.53
N THR A 904 -3.53 0.96 -32.99
CA THR A 904 -3.31 0.66 -31.57
C THR A 904 -3.17 1.99 -30.82
N LEU A 905 -4.01 2.20 -29.81
CA LEU A 905 -4.07 3.43 -29.01
C LEU A 905 -3.14 3.36 -27.79
#